data_AF-A0A2D9DQQ0-F1
#
_entry.id   AF-A0A2D9DQQ0-F1
#
_cell.length_a   1.000
_cell.length_b   1.000
_cell.length_c   1.000
_cell.angle_alpha   90.00
_cell.angle_beta   90.00
_cell.angle_gamma   90.00
#
_symmetry.space_group_name_H-M   'P 1'
#
loop_
_entity.id
_entity.type
_entity.pdbx_description
1 polymer ?
#
loop_
_entity_poly.entity_id
_entity_poly.type
_entity_poly.pdbx_seq_one_letter_code
_entity_poly.pdbx_strand_id
1 'polypeptide(L)'
;MSLSNSLSADRSIRFRRCARATLLVAIASFSASAFAQQVPIIQPGAPGQDSRELTAAEATNLATLEYVEADVRFMQGMIAHHQQAIEMSDLVPDRAQRESIMQLAERISLSQDDEIALMRDWLEERGEPTELPAGGHGMHHGRNHTGLMPGMITDEEMDRLEAAEGAEFDSLFLEFMIKHHEGAVAMVEDLLDQRGSAQSSVLFEFANEVTSDQTAEIERMELMLAGFSPDPRVNLAAGFQDAGQASMNMNLVAALSKPEGFYDPENPAGLPMSRVRALASGGQQVAAEDDDEEAEPRPSLLDFANTDLAFSGNQVVAGNYHGFNIYNIDNPVSPQLLASVVCPGGQGDVTLFENLLIMSVEQTRGRLDCGLQGVADTISDERFRGLRIFDVSDITRPRQVAAVQTCRGSHTHTVIPDPNDDSRILVYNSGTSVVRDGEELEGCANDNPFENPETSRFRIDVIEVPLARPQDARVVNSPFIFSDPNSGVLAGLWEGGDHGPGTQRTAETNHCHDITAYPELGLAAGACSGNGILLDISDPENPKRLDQVVDTGFAYWHSATFNNDGTKVIFTDEWGGGSRARCRAQDPDTWGADAIYDIVDGKLQFRSYYKLPAPQSEQENCVAHNGSLVPVPGRDILAQSWYQGGISVVDFTDSSNPVEIAFFDRGPIDEEELVMGGYWSAYWHNGYIYGTEIARGLDVFELTPSDYLSENELAAASLLSSGGIVNVQTQSRLEWPADPVVARAYLDQLQRSNVIDAGLAAALNDALAQADSALQSGNSNADAVQQLSNLAASFASAANDSSGATQRRYNGLADTLEGIAARLQ
;
A
#
# COMPACT_ATOMS: atom_id res chain seq x y z
N MET A 1 79.12 66.89 17.55
CA MET A 1 79.41 65.77 16.65
C MET A 1 78.52 64.62 17.11
N SER A 2 77.34 64.42 16.51
CA SER A 2 77.05 63.45 15.41
C SER A 2 77.38 62.01 15.80
N LEU A 3 76.53 60.99 15.63
CA LEU A 3 75.31 60.78 14.87
C LEU A 3 74.59 59.50 15.38
N SER A 4 73.31 59.42 15.07
CA SER A 4 72.26 58.44 15.42
C SER A 4 72.08 57.28 14.43
N ASN A 5 71.38 56.22 14.89
CA ASN A 5 70.50 55.27 14.15
C ASN A 5 71.16 54.27 13.16
N SER A 6 70.70 53.02 12.95
CA SER A 6 69.47 52.30 13.29
C SER A 6 69.66 50.78 13.14
N LEU A 7 68.86 50.01 13.90
CA LEU A 7 68.57 48.59 13.71
C LEU A 7 67.43 48.45 12.67
N SER A 8 67.53 47.48 11.73
CA SER A 8 66.42 46.62 11.30
C SER A 8 66.86 45.64 10.21
N ALA A 9 66.26 44.45 10.23
CA ALA A 9 66.16 43.46 9.15
C ALA A 9 67.46 42.75 8.69
N ASP A 10 67.69 41.52 9.19
CA ASP A 10 67.42 40.33 8.37
C ASP A 10 67.57 39.03 9.20
N ARG A 11 66.54 38.71 9.99
CA ARG A 11 66.39 37.41 10.68
C ARG A 11 65.33 36.53 10.01
N SER A 12 65.04 36.77 8.73
CA SER A 12 63.82 36.27 8.07
C SER A 12 63.97 34.99 7.23
N ILE A 13 65.18 34.40 7.11
CA ILE A 13 65.42 33.34 6.10
C ILE A 13 65.55 31.91 6.67
N ARG A 14 65.65 31.70 7.99
CA ARG A 14 65.84 30.33 8.57
C ARG A 14 64.66 29.73 9.33
N PHE A 15 63.54 30.45 9.49
CA PHE A 15 62.34 29.95 10.19
C PHE A 15 61.15 29.57 9.28
N ARG A 16 61.34 29.53 7.95
CA ARG A 16 60.28 29.16 6.99
C ARG A 16 60.40 27.76 6.36
N ARG A 17 61.43 26.97 6.71
CA ARG A 17 61.60 25.60 6.18
C ARG A 17 61.25 24.47 7.17
N CYS A 18 61.23 24.71 8.48
CA CYS A 18 60.73 23.71 9.45
C CYS A 18 59.24 23.86 9.77
N ALA A 19 58.60 25.01 9.52
CA ALA A 19 57.16 25.19 9.81
C ALA A 19 56.24 24.68 8.68
N ARG A 20 56.76 24.35 7.49
CA ARG A 20 55.98 23.75 6.39
C ARG A 20 55.97 22.22 6.41
N ALA A 21 56.96 21.58 7.04
CA ALA A 21 56.99 20.11 7.15
C ALA A 21 56.11 19.59 8.29
N THR A 22 55.92 20.36 9.37
CA THR A 22 55.07 19.93 10.51
C THR A 22 53.59 20.29 10.34
N LEU A 23 53.25 21.26 9.47
CA LEU A 23 51.85 21.58 9.14
C LEU A 23 51.27 20.63 8.08
N LEU A 24 52.12 20.04 7.21
CA LEU A 24 51.68 19.03 6.24
C LEU A 24 51.47 17.64 6.86
N VAL A 25 52.14 17.34 7.98
CA VAL A 25 51.90 16.08 8.74
C VAL A 25 50.74 16.22 9.73
N ALA A 26 50.48 17.42 10.26
CA ALA A 26 49.32 17.68 11.12
C ALA A 26 47.99 17.79 10.34
N ILE A 27 48.01 18.17 9.06
CA ILE A 27 46.82 18.11 8.18
C ILE A 27 46.60 16.69 7.62
N ALA A 28 47.66 15.88 7.48
CA ALA A 28 47.54 14.47 7.07
C ALA A 28 47.16 13.50 8.22
N SER A 29 47.07 13.98 9.46
CA SER A 29 46.67 13.17 10.63
C SER A 29 45.25 13.48 11.13
N PHE A 30 44.52 14.38 10.46
CA PHE A 30 43.09 14.62 10.68
C PHE A 30 42.20 14.05 9.57
N SER A 31 42.80 13.31 8.62
CA SER A 31 42.12 12.40 7.71
C SER A 31 42.19 10.98 8.29
N ALA A 32 41.79 10.82 9.56
CA ALA A 32 41.23 9.54 9.95
C ALA A 32 39.92 9.47 9.17
N SER A 33 39.96 8.76 8.04
CA SER A 33 38.77 8.31 7.35
C SER A 33 37.85 7.74 8.41
N ALA A 34 36.80 8.47 8.75
CA ALA A 34 35.56 7.83 9.12
C ALA A 34 35.21 7.01 7.88
N PHE A 35 35.68 5.76 7.83
CA PHE A 35 34.99 4.76 7.07
C PHE A 35 33.60 4.75 7.68
N ALA A 36 32.65 5.45 7.05
CA ALA A 36 31.25 5.14 7.23
C ALA A 36 31.18 3.63 7.02
N GLN A 37 30.90 2.89 8.09
CA GLN A 37 30.73 1.46 8.00
C GLN A 37 29.56 1.25 7.03
N GLN A 38 29.84 0.78 5.82
CA GLN A 38 28.80 0.52 4.83
C GLN A 38 27.81 -0.46 5.47
N VAL A 39 26.52 -0.10 5.39
CA VAL A 39 25.44 -0.97 5.85
C VAL A 39 25.52 -2.27 5.04
N PRO A 40 25.45 -3.45 5.69
CA PRO A 40 25.54 -4.71 4.98
C PRO A 40 24.31 -4.95 4.08
N ILE A 41 24.56 -5.32 2.83
CA ILE A 41 23.57 -5.90 1.91
C ILE A 41 23.76 -7.42 1.95
N ILE A 42 22.75 -8.16 2.39
CA ILE A 42 22.84 -9.58 2.69
C ILE A 42 21.92 -10.37 1.76
N GLN A 43 22.43 -11.45 1.16
CA GLN A 43 21.62 -12.49 0.54
C GLN A 43 21.63 -13.73 1.43
N PRO A 44 20.50 -14.10 2.03
CA PRO A 44 20.35 -15.38 2.73
C PRO A 44 20.57 -16.56 1.77
N GLY A 45 21.11 -17.66 2.28
CA GLY A 45 21.12 -18.92 1.55
C GLY A 45 19.81 -19.70 1.72
N ALA A 46 19.75 -20.90 1.15
CA ALA A 46 18.65 -21.85 1.41
C ALA A 46 18.47 -22.12 2.92
N PRO A 47 17.29 -22.60 3.38
CA PRO A 47 17.04 -22.84 4.81
C PRO A 47 18.18 -23.59 5.50
N GLY A 48 18.72 -22.99 6.56
CA GLY A 48 19.83 -23.54 7.34
C GLY A 48 21.23 -23.36 6.71
N GLN A 49 21.37 -22.69 5.57
CA GLN A 49 22.68 -22.27 5.04
C GLN A 49 23.08 -20.89 5.59
N ASP A 50 24.35 -20.54 5.41
CA ASP A 50 24.88 -19.23 5.82
C ASP A 50 24.55 -18.15 4.79
N SER A 51 24.31 -16.92 5.26
CA SER A 51 24.09 -15.75 4.41
C SER A 51 25.41 -15.19 3.88
N ARG A 52 25.38 -14.64 2.65
CA ARG A 52 26.52 -13.95 2.03
C ARG A 52 26.26 -12.45 1.88
N GLU A 53 27.34 -11.66 1.84
CA GLU A 53 27.26 -10.22 1.53
C GLU A 53 27.25 -10.01 0.01
N LEU A 54 26.45 -9.05 -0.46
CA LEU A 54 26.38 -8.59 -1.85
C LEU A 54 26.94 -7.18 -1.99
N THR A 55 27.42 -6.86 -3.18
CA THR A 55 27.58 -5.47 -3.61
C THR A 55 26.25 -4.90 -4.12
N ALA A 56 26.08 -3.57 -4.07
CA ALA A 56 24.88 -2.92 -4.59
C ALA A 56 24.60 -3.26 -6.08
N ALA A 57 25.65 -3.34 -6.91
CA ALA A 57 25.53 -3.67 -8.33
C ALA A 57 25.16 -5.15 -8.59
N GLU A 58 25.50 -6.07 -7.69
CA GLU A 58 25.07 -7.47 -7.79
C GLU A 58 23.58 -7.63 -7.45
N ALA A 59 23.02 -6.76 -6.60
CA ALA A 59 21.61 -6.79 -6.21
C ALA A 59 20.66 -6.35 -7.35
N THR A 60 21.14 -5.59 -8.35
CA THR A 60 20.29 -4.91 -9.34
C THR A 60 20.23 -5.56 -10.75
N ASN A 61 20.73 -6.78 -10.97
CA ASN A 61 20.85 -7.35 -12.34
C ASN A 61 19.82 -8.46 -12.67
N LEU A 62 18.97 -8.24 -13.70
CA LEU A 62 18.11 -9.24 -14.36
C LEU A 62 18.02 -9.00 -15.90
N ALA A 63 17.95 -10.09 -16.68
CA ALA A 63 18.06 -10.15 -18.16
C ALA A 63 16.77 -10.60 -18.91
N THR A 64 16.73 -10.30 -20.22
CA THR A 64 15.64 -10.17 -21.25
C THR A 64 15.14 -11.46 -21.99
N LEU A 65 13.97 -11.41 -22.71
CA LEU A 65 13.51 -12.29 -23.84
C LEU A 65 12.32 -11.74 -24.72
N GLU A 66 12.13 -12.29 -25.95
CA GLU A 66 11.31 -11.82 -27.14
C GLU A 66 9.79 -12.24 -27.25
N TYR A 67 9.11 -11.81 -28.35
CA TYR A 67 7.64 -11.65 -28.63
C TYR A 67 6.82 -12.92 -29.04
N VAL A 68 5.46 -12.88 -29.02
CA VAL A 68 4.53 -14.05 -29.25
C VAL A 68 3.29 -13.74 -30.13
N GLU A 69 2.50 -14.76 -30.54
CA GLU A 69 1.32 -14.65 -31.46
C GLU A 69 0.23 -13.64 -31.04
N ALA A 70 0.11 -13.34 -29.74
CA ALA A 70 -0.79 -12.31 -29.22
C ALA A 70 -0.52 -10.92 -29.84
N ASP A 71 0.74 -10.66 -30.15
CA ASP A 71 1.27 -9.40 -30.67
C ASP A 71 0.75 -9.11 -32.07
N VAL A 72 0.66 -10.14 -32.90
CA VAL A 72 0.13 -10.05 -34.26
C VAL A 72 -1.38 -9.76 -34.23
N ARG A 73 -2.11 -10.39 -33.31
CA ARG A 73 -3.57 -10.18 -33.19
C ARG A 73 -3.95 -8.79 -32.70
N PHE A 74 -3.19 -8.24 -31.75
CA PHE A 74 -3.40 -6.88 -31.27
C PHE A 74 -3.20 -5.86 -32.37
N MET A 75 -2.10 -5.94 -33.13
CA MET A 75 -1.80 -5.00 -34.22
C MET A 75 -2.89 -5.01 -35.29
N GLN A 76 -3.43 -6.18 -35.64
CA GLN A 76 -4.53 -6.29 -36.59
C GLN A 76 -5.86 -5.75 -36.03
N GLY A 77 -6.13 -5.94 -34.74
CA GLY A 77 -7.33 -5.42 -34.08
C GLY A 77 -7.31 -3.91 -33.93
N MET A 78 -6.18 -3.35 -33.51
CA MET A 78 -6.04 -1.91 -33.26
C MET A 78 -6.13 -1.09 -34.56
N ILE A 79 -5.70 -1.61 -35.72
CA ILE A 79 -5.95 -0.97 -37.03
C ILE A 79 -7.45 -0.72 -37.28
N ALA A 80 -8.29 -1.72 -37.02
CA ALA A 80 -9.73 -1.61 -37.24
C ALA A 80 -10.41 -0.71 -36.17
N HIS A 81 -9.86 -0.66 -34.96
CA HIS A 81 -10.31 0.24 -33.90
C HIS A 81 -10.02 1.71 -34.26
N HIS A 82 -8.78 2.00 -34.69
CA HIS A 82 -8.36 3.36 -35.09
C HIS A 82 -9.14 3.91 -36.28
N GLN A 83 -9.53 3.05 -37.22
CA GLN A 83 -10.33 3.47 -38.38
C GLN A 83 -11.70 4.05 -37.98
N GLN A 84 -12.33 3.56 -36.90
CA GLN A 84 -13.62 4.08 -36.41
C GLN A 84 -13.47 5.44 -35.71
N ALA A 85 -12.37 5.70 -34.99
CA ALA A 85 -12.07 7.03 -34.45
C ALA A 85 -11.95 8.10 -35.54
N ILE A 86 -11.34 7.75 -36.68
CA ILE A 86 -11.24 8.64 -37.85
C ILE A 86 -12.62 8.90 -38.45
N GLU A 87 -13.46 7.88 -38.61
CA GLU A 87 -14.84 8.03 -39.11
C GLU A 87 -15.68 8.96 -38.22
N MET A 88 -15.56 8.85 -36.89
CA MET A 88 -16.21 9.77 -35.95
C MET A 88 -15.68 11.21 -36.08
N SER A 89 -14.36 11.36 -36.25
CA SER A 89 -13.70 12.67 -36.36
C SER A 89 -14.01 13.40 -37.67
N ASP A 90 -14.25 12.68 -38.76
CA ASP A 90 -14.64 13.22 -40.07
C ASP A 90 -16.00 13.95 -40.05
N LEU A 91 -16.86 13.67 -39.06
CA LEU A 91 -18.16 14.35 -38.92
C LEU A 91 -18.04 15.77 -38.35
N VAL A 92 -16.93 16.07 -37.67
CA VAL A 92 -16.75 17.26 -36.82
C VAL A 92 -16.75 18.57 -37.59
N PRO A 93 -16.07 18.73 -38.75
CA PRO A 93 -16.02 20.00 -39.47
C PRO A 93 -17.40 20.56 -39.89
N ASP A 94 -18.37 19.67 -40.15
CA ASP A 94 -19.71 20.05 -40.61
C ASP A 94 -20.73 20.21 -39.48
N ARG A 95 -20.43 19.71 -38.25
CA ARG A 95 -21.44 19.54 -37.18
C ARG A 95 -21.07 20.18 -35.84
N ALA A 96 -19.79 20.31 -35.51
CA ALA A 96 -19.37 20.82 -34.21
C ALA A 96 -19.62 22.33 -34.06
N GLN A 97 -19.92 22.75 -32.82
CA GLN A 97 -20.13 24.17 -32.50
C GLN A 97 -18.86 24.84 -31.96
N ARG A 98 -18.02 24.08 -31.25
CA ARG A 98 -16.86 24.61 -30.52
C ARG A 98 -15.55 24.40 -31.29
N GLU A 99 -14.77 25.47 -31.40
CA GLU A 99 -13.45 25.46 -32.02
C GLU A 99 -12.48 24.49 -31.32
N SER A 100 -12.61 24.32 -30.00
CA SER A 100 -11.81 23.35 -29.23
C SER A 100 -12.09 21.89 -29.61
N ILE A 101 -13.32 21.57 -30.04
CA ILE A 101 -13.70 20.23 -30.51
C ILE A 101 -13.18 19.99 -31.92
N MET A 102 -13.23 21.01 -32.79
CA MET A 102 -12.64 20.94 -34.13
C MET A 102 -11.12 20.68 -34.07
N GLN A 103 -10.42 21.36 -33.16
CA GLN A 103 -8.98 21.16 -32.95
C GLN A 103 -8.64 19.82 -32.27
N LEU A 104 -9.56 19.25 -31.49
CA LEU A 104 -9.39 17.92 -30.92
C LEU A 104 -9.52 16.85 -32.01
N ALA A 105 -10.59 16.90 -32.81
CA ALA A 105 -10.82 15.95 -33.89
C ALA A 105 -9.73 15.96 -34.97
N GLU A 106 -9.22 17.14 -35.35
CA GLU A 106 -8.10 17.25 -36.29
C GLU A 106 -6.83 16.56 -35.76
N ARG A 107 -6.59 16.62 -34.44
CA ARG A 107 -5.45 15.93 -33.82
C ARG A 107 -5.64 14.42 -33.80
N ILE A 108 -6.81 13.95 -33.38
CA ILE A 108 -7.18 12.53 -33.37
C ILE A 108 -7.02 11.92 -34.76
N SER A 109 -7.56 12.55 -35.81
CA SER A 109 -7.44 12.04 -37.17
C SER A 109 -5.98 11.89 -37.62
N LEU A 110 -5.13 12.87 -37.30
CA LEU A 110 -3.73 12.86 -37.71
C LEU A 110 -2.90 11.81 -36.95
N SER A 111 -3.07 11.69 -35.63
CA SER A 111 -2.35 10.69 -34.83
C SER A 111 -2.74 9.27 -35.22
N GLN A 112 -4.05 9.00 -35.31
CA GLN A 112 -4.58 7.67 -35.60
C GLN A 112 -4.23 7.18 -37.01
N ASP A 113 -4.12 8.09 -38.00
CA ASP A 113 -3.64 7.76 -39.36
C ASP A 113 -2.15 7.32 -39.36
N ASP A 114 -1.31 8.01 -38.60
CA ASP A 114 0.13 7.71 -38.48
C ASP A 114 0.35 6.37 -37.74
N GLU A 115 -0.45 6.10 -36.71
CA GLU A 115 -0.45 4.84 -35.95
C GLU A 115 -0.90 3.65 -36.81
N ILE A 116 -1.92 3.82 -37.67
CA ILE A 116 -2.35 2.79 -38.64
C ILE A 116 -1.21 2.44 -39.61
N ALA A 117 -0.44 3.44 -40.06
CA ALA A 117 0.70 3.20 -40.95
C ALA A 117 1.80 2.38 -40.25
N LEU A 118 2.13 2.74 -39.00
CA LEU A 118 3.10 2.02 -38.17
C LEU A 118 2.69 0.56 -37.97
N MET A 119 1.41 0.30 -37.62
CA MET A 119 0.93 -1.06 -37.40
C MET A 119 1.00 -1.93 -38.66
N ARG A 120 0.70 -1.35 -39.83
CA ARG A 120 0.79 -2.05 -41.12
C ARG A 120 2.23 -2.39 -41.47
N ASP A 121 3.15 -1.45 -41.32
CA ASP A 121 4.58 -1.66 -41.58
C ASP A 121 5.15 -2.73 -40.64
N TRP A 122 4.78 -2.69 -39.36
CA TRP A 122 5.20 -3.69 -38.36
C TRP A 122 4.79 -5.12 -38.74
N LEU A 123 3.55 -5.30 -39.25
CA LEU A 123 3.03 -6.58 -39.72
C LEU A 123 3.71 -7.04 -41.02
N GLU A 124 3.92 -6.14 -41.99
CA GLU A 124 4.54 -6.45 -43.29
C GLU A 124 6.01 -6.89 -43.17
N GLU A 125 6.80 -6.21 -42.33
CA GLU A 125 8.21 -6.56 -42.07
C GLU A 125 8.39 -7.97 -41.52
N ARG A 126 7.38 -8.48 -40.83
CA ARG A 126 7.38 -9.79 -40.15
C ARG A 126 6.65 -10.86 -40.97
N GLY A 127 6.17 -10.51 -42.17
CA GLY A 127 5.50 -11.41 -43.10
C GLY A 127 4.08 -11.81 -42.68
N GLU A 128 3.48 -11.07 -41.75
CA GLU A 128 2.13 -11.29 -41.25
C GLU A 128 1.09 -10.50 -42.08
N PRO A 129 -0.16 -10.98 -42.19
CA PRO A 129 -1.23 -10.20 -42.82
C PRO A 129 -1.50 -8.89 -42.08
N THR A 130 -1.73 -7.79 -42.80
CA THR A 130 -2.03 -6.45 -42.23
C THR A 130 -3.47 -6.28 -41.76
N GLU A 131 -4.33 -7.23 -42.09
CA GLU A 131 -5.75 -7.21 -41.77
C GLU A 131 -6.11 -8.58 -41.18
N LEU A 132 -7.09 -8.61 -40.26
CA LEU A 132 -7.62 -9.87 -39.75
C LEU A 132 -8.07 -10.77 -40.92
N PRO A 133 -7.72 -12.08 -40.95
CA PRO A 133 -8.14 -12.97 -42.04
C PRO A 133 -9.67 -12.94 -42.21
N ALA A 134 -10.13 -12.59 -43.40
CA ALA A 134 -11.55 -12.70 -43.77
C ALA A 134 -11.97 -14.17 -43.87
N GLY A 135 -12.20 -14.81 -42.72
CA GLY A 135 -12.59 -16.21 -42.57
C GLY A 135 -14.11 -16.42 -42.60
N GLY A 136 -14.71 -16.20 -43.76
CA GLY A 136 -15.98 -16.74 -44.27
C GLY A 136 -17.10 -17.21 -43.32
N HIS A 137 -18.22 -16.46 -43.33
CA HIS A 137 -19.52 -16.94 -43.83
C HIS A 137 -20.50 -15.76 -44.10
N GLY A 138 -20.66 -15.40 -45.39
CA GLY A 138 -21.92 -14.93 -45.98
C GLY A 138 -22.59 -13.63 -45.45
N MET A 139 -22.12 -12.47 -45.90
CA MET A 139 -22.87 -11.21 -45.79
C MET A 139 -24.05 -11.17 -46.78
N HIS A 140 -25.21 -11.62 -46.33
CA HIS A 140 -26.51 -11.12 -46.78
C HIS A 140 -27.39 -10.92 -45.53
N HIS A 141 -27.63 -9.65 -45.18
CA HIS A 141 -28.66 -9.12 -44.25
C HIS A 141 -29.19 -10.07 -43.16
N GLY A 142 -28.74 -9.90 -41.90
CA GLY A 142 -29.45 -10.47 -40.76
C GLY A 142 -28.74 -10.40 -39.41
N ARG A 143 -29.36 -9.67 -38.47
CA ARG A 143 -29.06 -9.51 -37.04
C ARG A 143 -28.61 -10.79 -36.31
N ASN A 144 -27.45 -10.75 -35.62
CA ASN A 144 -27.24 -11.12 -34.20
C ASN A 144 -25.75 -11.07 -33.81
N HIS A 145 -25.49 -10.43 -32.66
CA HIS A 145 -24.19 -10.19 -32.01
C HIS A 145 -23.29 -11.42 -31.82
N THR A 146 -22.04 -11.29 -32.26
CA THR A 146 -20.84 -11.88 -31.62
C THR A 146 -19.66 -10.92 -31.77
N GLY A 147 -19.34 -10.20 -30.68
CA GLY A 147 -18.06 -9.53 -30.37
C GLY A 147 -17.67 -8.29 -31.19
N LEU A 148 -18.09 -7.09 -30.79
CA LEU A 148 -17.33 -5.86 -31.10
C LEU A 148 -16.08 -5.83 -30.22
N MET A 149 -14.97 -5.27 -30.71
CA MET A 149 -13.79 -4.99 -29.87
C MET A 149 -14.17 -3.99 -28.75
N PRO A 150 -13.52 -4.02 -27.57
CA PRO A 150 -13.80 -3.07 -26.48
C PRO A 150 -13.83 -1.62 -26.97
N GLY A 151 -14.75 -0.80 -26.44
CA GLY A 151 -14.91 0.64 -26.75
C GLY A 151 -15.50 1.02 -28.11
N MET A 152 -15.49 0.13 -29.10
CA MET A 152 -16.13 0.40 -30.41
C MET A 152 -17.60 0.81 -30.25
N ILE A 153 -18.00 1.91 -30.91
CA ILE A 153 -19.39 2.35 -30.93
C ILE A 153 -20.21 1.55 -31.94
N THR A 154 -21.47 1.32 -31.61
CA THR A 154 -22.43 0.55 -32.43
C THR A 154 -22.96 1.36 -33.61
N ASP A 155 -23.48 0.68 -34.65
CA ASP A 155 -24.15 1.34 -35.78
C ASP A 155 -25.27 2.31 -35.33
N GLU A 156 -25.98 1.99 -34.24
CA GLU A 156 -27.04 2.86 -33.68
C GLU A 156 -26.47 4.10 -32.97
N GLU A 157 -25.33 3.97 -32.28
CA GLU A 157 -24.60 5.10 -31.69
C GLU A 157 -23.98 6.00 -32.78
N MET A 158 -23.48 5.39 -33.87
CA MET A 158 -22.96 6.08 -35.05
C MET A 158 -24.08 6.85 -35.77
N ASP A 159 -25.23 6.21 -36.06
CA ASP A 159 -26.42 6.86 -36.64
C ASP A 159 -26.88 8.06 -35.77
N ARG A 160 -26.81 7.92 -34.44
CA ARG A 160 -27.16 8.98 -33.49
C ARG A 160 -26.16 10.14 -33.53
N LEU A 161 -24.87 9.85 -33.61
CA LEU A 161 -23.82 10.87 -33.74
C LEU A 161 -23.93 11.60 -35.10
N GLU A 162 -24.21 10.90 -36.20
CA GLU A 162 -24.40 11.50 -37.53
C GLU A 162 -25.59 12.47 -37.61
N ALA A 163 -26.66 12.18 -36.86
CA ALA A 163 -27.89 12.97 -36.84
C ALA A 163 -27.83 14.20 -35.91
N ALA A 164 -26.82 14.31 -35.04
CA ALA A 164 -26.66 15.41 -34.09
C ALA A 164 -25.94 16.62 -34.73
N GLU A 165 -26.28 17.82 -34.27
CA GLU A 165 -25.61 19.08 -34.67
C GLU A 165 -25.38 19.98 -33.43
N GLY A 166 -24.35 20.82 -33.49
CA GLY A 166 -24.10 21.86 -32.50
C GLY A 166 -23.67 21.32 -31.13
N ALA A 167 -24.13 21.94 -30.04
CA ALA A 167 -23.75 21.53 -28.69
C ALA A 167 -24.12 20.07 -28.32
N GLU A 168 -25.17 19.51 -28.92
CA GLU A 168 -25.54 18.10 -28.72
C GLU A 168 -24.53 17.17 -29.40
N PHE A 169 -24.07 17.53 -30.61
CA PHE A 169 -22.97 16.85 -31.29
C PHE A 169 -21.67 16.93 -30.49
N ASP A 170 -21.31 18.11 -29.97
CA ASP A 170 -20.08 18.28 -29.16
C ASP A 170 -20.06 17.34 -27.94
N SER A 171 -21.20 17.19 -27.24
CA SER A 171 -21.31 16.30 -26.08
C SER A 171 -21.26 14.83 -26.44
N LEU A 172 -21.99 14.41 -27.49
CA LEU A 172 -21.97 13.03 -27.95
C LEU A 172 -20.62 12.61 -28.53
N PHE A 173 -19.93 13.54 -29.22
CA PHE A 173 -18.58 13.31 -29.71
C PHE A 173 -17.61 13.04 -28.56
N LEU A 174 -17.63 13.86 -27.50
CA LEU A 174 -16.76 13.65 -26.33
C LEU A 174 -17.11 12.36 -25.59
N GLU A 175 -18.39 12.10 -25.31
CA GLU A 175 -18.83 10.90 -24.58
C GLU A 175 -18.45 9.62 -25.34
N PHE A 176 -18.64 9.59 -26.66
CA PHE A 176 -18.32 8.44 -27.48
C PHE A 176 -16.82 8.30 -27.76
N MET A 177 -16.08 9.40 -27.90
CA MET A 177 -14.63 9.35 -28.08
C MET A 177 -13.91 8.93 -26.80
N ILE A 178 -14.39 9.34 -25.62
CA ILE A 178 -13.90 8.83 -24.33
C ILE A 178 -14.12 7.31 -24.25
N LYS A 179 -15.35 6.84 -24.49
CA LYS A 179 -15.69 5.41 -24.50
C LYS A 179 -14.85 4.61 -25.49
N HIS A 180 -14.59 5.18 -26.67
CA HIS A 180 -13.77 4.57 -27.70
C HIS A 180 -12.32 4.47 -27.25
N HIS A 181 -11.74 5.53 -26.70
CA HIS A 181 -10.37 5.56 -26.19
C HIS A 181 -10.16 4.64 -24.98
N GLU A 182 -11.14 4.53 -24.08
CA GLU A 182 -11.14 3.52 -23.00
C GLU A 182 -11.09 2.08 -23.55
N GLY A 183 -11.68 1.84 -24.72
CA GLY A 183 -11.58 0.57 -25.44
C GLY A 183 -10.19 0.26 -25.96
N ALA A 184 -9.51 1.25 -26.53
CA ALA A 184 -8.14 1.11 -26.99
C ALA A 184 -7.20 0.78 -25.82
N VAL A 185 -7.37 1.45 -24.68
CA VAL A 185 -6.62 1.15 -23.44
C VAL A 185 -6.92 -0.28 -22.96
N ALA A 186 -8.18 -0.70 -22.92
CA ALA A 186 -8.55 -2.06 -22.55
C ALA A 186 -7.96 -3.13 -23.49
N MET A 187 -7.86 -2.83 -24.80
CA MET A 187 -7.20 -3.72 -25.77
C MET A 187 -5.69 -3.81 -25.54
N VAL A 188 -5.04 -2.73 -25.07
CA VAL A 188 -3.64 -2.76 -24.63
C VAL A 188 -3.49 -3.56 -23.34
N GLU A 189 -4.39 -3.39 -22.36
CA GLU A 189 -4.39 -4.21 -21.14
C GLU A 189 -4.54 -5.71 -21.45
N ASP A 190 -5.50 -6.08 -22.31
CA ASP A 190 -5.72 -7.46 -22.77
C ASP A 190 -4.51 -8.02 -23.54
N LEU A 191 -3.78 -7.17 -24.27
CA LEU A 191 -2.50 -7.54 -24.87
C LEU A 191 -1.49 -7.84 -23.76
N LEU A 192 -1.27 -6.93 -22.82
CA LEU A 192 -0.24 -7.02 -21.77
C LEU A 192 -0.48 -8.17 -20.78
N ASP A 193 -1.73 -8.59 -20.59
CA ASP A 193 -2.10 -9.72 -19.72
C ASP A 193 -1.77 -11.10 -20.32
N GLN A 194 -1.47 -11.18 -21.62
CA GLN A 194 -1.10 -12.43 -22.27
C GLN A 194 0.38 -12.79 -21.99
N ARG A 195 0.65 -14.06 -21.63
CA ARG A 195 2.03 -14.48 -21.35
C ARG A 195 2.90 -14.38 -22.59
N GLY A 196 3.94 -13.55 -22.51
CA GLY A 196 4.96 -13.39 -23.54
C GLY A 196 4.59 -12.38 -24.63
N SER A 197 3.46 -11.68 -24.51
CA SER A 197 3.06 -10.61 -25.43
C SER A 197 3.72 -9.28 -25.12
N ALA A 198 3.62 -8.38 -26.10
CA ALA A 198 4.19 -7.05 -26.18
C ALA A 198 5.68 -7.03 -25.84
N GLN A 199 6.47 -8.10 -26.04
CA GLN A 199 7.88 -8.16 -25.60
C GLN A 199 8.84 -7.46 -26.57
N SER A 200 8.40 -7.14 -27.79
CA SER A 200 9.16 -6.29 -28.73
C SER A 200 9.14 -4.83 -28.30
N SER A 201 10.27 -4.13 -28.36
CA SER A 201 10.39 -2.70 -28.04
C SER A 201 9.43 -1.85 -28.87
N VAL A 202 9.33 -2.11 -30.18
CA VAL A 202 8.45 -1.36 -31.09
C VAL A 202 6.97 -1.57 -30.76
N LEU A 203 6.58 -2.80 -30.39
CA LEU A 203 5.19 -3.09 -30.05
C LEU A 203 4.81 -2.56 -28.67
N PHE A 204 5.74 -2.62 -27.72
CA PHE A 204 5.54 -2.05 -26.40
C PHE A 204 5.50 -0.53 -26.44
N GLU A 205 6.38 0.09 -27.23
CA GLU A 205 6.39 1.53 -27.47
C GLU A 205 5.07 1.96 -28.12
N PHE A 206 4.64 1.28 -29.17
CA PHE A 206 3.34 1.54 -29.80
C PHE A 206 2.14 1.31 -28.85
N ALA A 207 2.11 0.22 -28.08
CA ALA A 207 1.03 -0.03 -27.11
C ALA A 207 1.00 1.01 -25.97
N ASN A 208 2.18 1.50 -25.56
CA ASN A 208 2.28 2.59 -24.59
C ASN A 208 1.93 3.94 -25.22
N GLU A 209 2.28 4.21 -26.48
CA GLU A 209 1.87 5.41 -27.22
C GLU A 209 0.35 5.45 -27.33
N VAL A 210 -0.28 4.35 -27.74
CA VAL A 210 -1.75 4.24 -27.75
C VAL A 210 -2.32 4.45 -26.35
N THR A 211 -1.70 3.91 -25.30
CA THR A 211 -2.19 4.14 -23.93
C THR A 211 -2.03 5.60 -23.51
N SER A 212 -0.88 6.21 -23.78
CA SER A 212 -0.50 7.56 -23.35
C SER A 212 -1.29 8.63 -24.10
N ASP A 213 -1.34 8.56 -25.44
CA ASP A 213 -2.07 9.52 -26.27
C ASP A 213 -3.57 9.44 -26.01
N GLN A 214 -4.13 8.23 -25.93
CA GLN A 214 -5.56 8.04 -25.70
C GLN A 214 -5.94 8.45 -24.26
N THR A 215 -5.09 8.22 -23.26
CA THR A 215 -5.31 8.68 -21.87
C THR A 215 -5.18 10.20 -21.77
N ALA A 216 -4.18 10.82 -22.40
CA ALA A 216 -4.02 12.28 -22.42
C ALA A 216 -5.19 12.98 -23.13
N GLU A 217 -5.76 12.35 -24.16
CA GLU A 217 -6.98 12.81 -24.79
C GLU A 217 -8.20 12.62 -23.89
N ILE A 218 -8.34 11.49 -23.19
CA ILE A 218 -9.36 11.29 -22.14
C ILE A 218 -9.26 12.38 -21.09
N GLU A 219 -8.09 12.62 -20.49
CA GLU A 219 -7.87 13.66 -19.49
C GLU A 219 -8.18 15.05 -19.98
N ARG A 220 -7.83 15.39 -21.23
CA ARG A 220 -8.20 16.68 -21.81
C ARG A 220 -9.72 16.80 -21.92
N MET A 221 -10.42 15.72 -22.27
CA MET A 221 -11.88 15.68 -22.32
C MET A 221 -12.51 15.69 -20.91
N GLU A 222 -11.85 15.11 -19.90
CA GLU A 222 -12.28 15.05 -18.50
C GLU A 222 -11.94 16.31 -17.68
N LEU A 223 -10.84 17.01 -17.95
CA LEU A 223 -10.53 18.32 -17.36
C LEU A 223 -11.46 19.40 -17.89
N MET A 224 -11.94 19.25 -19.13
CA MET A 224 -13.09 20.01 -19.61
C MET A 224 -14.38 19.70 -18.81
N LEU A 225 -14.38 18.64 -17.99
CA LEU A 225 -15.45 18.19 -17.08
C LEU A 225 -15.23 18.58 -15.59
N ALA A 226 -13.98 18.58 -15.05
CA ALA A 226 -13.70 18.45 -13.59
C ALA A 226 -13.29 19.69 -12.73
N GLY A 227 -13.09 20.89 -13.26
CA GLY A 227 -12.46 22.03 -12.53
C GLY A 227 -13.20 22.70 -11.33
N PHE A 228 -13.75 21.97 -10.34
CA PHE A 228 -14.61 22.53 -9.26
C PHE A 228 -14.40 22.05 -7.77
N SER A 229 -13.39 21.24 -7.38
CA SER A 229 -13.20 20.77 -5.98
C SER A 229 -12.36 21.71 -5.06
N PRO A 230 -12.69 21.92 -3.76
CA PRO A 230 -11.96 22.82 -2.85
C PRO A 230 -10.89 22.18 -1.93
N ASP A 231 -10.66 20.86 -1.97
CA ASP A 231 -9.68 20.18 -1.10
C ASP A 231 -8.22 20.56 -1.50
N PRO A 232 -7.32 20.88 -0.54
CA PRO A 232 -5.96 21.32 -0.83
C PRO A 232 -5.03 20.26 -1.43
N ARG A 233 -5.43 18.98 -1.44
CA ARG A 233 -4.70 17.88 -2.10
C ARG A 233 -4.95 17.81 -3.60
N VAL A 234 -5.98 18.50 -4.12
CA VAL A 234 -6.31 18.48 -5.55
C VAL A 234 -5.33 19.35 -6.35
N ASN A 235 -4.75 18.79 -7.42
CA ASN A 235 -3.74 19.43 -8.28
C ASN A 235 -2.40 19.72 -7.57
N LEU A 236 -1.95 18.85 -6.67
CA LEU A 236 -0.57 18.90 -6.20
C LEU A 236 0.39 18.69 -7.39
N ALA A 237 1.49 19.44 -7.40
CA ALA A 237 2.49 19.32 -8.47
C ALA A 237 3.11 17.92 -8.48
N ALA A 238 3.31 17.33 -9.66
CA ALA A 238 4.00 16.05 -9.81
C ALA A 238 5.49 16.16 -9.41
N GLY A 239 6.09 15.04 -9.04
CA GLY A 239 7.54 14.92 -8.84
C GLY A 239 7.98 13.71 -8.00
N PHE A 240 9.11 13.10 -8.35
CA PHE A 240 9.61 11.94 -7.61
C PHE A 240 10.11 12.32 -6.20
N GLN A 241 10.91 13.37 -6.03
CA GLN A 241 11.39 13.80 -4.70
C GLN A 241 10.80 15.13 -4.24
N ASP A 242 10.32 15.93 -5.18
CA ASP A 242 9.90 17.32 -5.00
C ASP A 242 8.44 17.56 -5.39
N ALA A 243 7.62 16.48 -5.47
CA ALA A 243 6.17 16.61 -5.60
C ALA A 243 5.61 17.62 -4.60
N GLY A 244 4.59 18.36 -5.04
CA GLY A 244 3.78 19.21 -4.19
C GLY A 244 3.21 18.42 -3.02
N GLN A 245 3.10 19.03 -1.86
CA GLN A 245 2.65 18.37 -0.64
C GLN A 245 1.54 19.17 0.02
N ALA A 246 0.58 18.48 0.61
CA ALA A 246 -0.42 19.06 1.49
C ALA A 246 -0.46 18.28 2.80
N SER A 247 -0.68 18.98 3.91
CA SER A 247 -0.87 18.32 5.20
C SER A 247 -1.82 19.10 6.10
N MET A 248 -2.47 18.37 7.00
CA MET A 248 -3.32 18.89 8.07
C MET A 248 -3.01 18.14 9.35
N ASN A 249 -2.74 18.88 10.44
CA ASN A 249 -2.48 18.34 11.79
C ASN A 249 -1.39 17.25 11.86
N MET A 250 -0.50 17.20 10.88
CA MET A 250 0.57 16.21 10.75
C MET A 250 1.77 16.83 10.06
N ASN A 251 2.96 16.52 10.55
CA ASN A 251 4.24 16.97 10.00
C ASN A 251 5.05 15.77 9.50
N LEU A 252 5.61 15.88 8.29
CA LEU A 252 6.70 15.00 7.85
C LEU A 252 7.98 15.39 8.59
N VAL A 253 8.52 14.49 9.41
CA VAL A 253 9.70 14.74 10.26
C VAL A 253 10.98 14.07 9.74
N ALA A 254 10.85 12.99 8.97
CA ALA A 254 11.96 12.37 8.25
C ALA A 254 11.45 11.75 6.95
N ALA A 255 12.29 11.79 5.90
CA ALA A 255 12.06 11.13 4.62
C ALA A 255 13.36 10.47 4.16
N LEU A 256 13.38 9.15 4.07
CA LEU A 256 14.53 8.36 3.68
C LEU A 256 14.26 7.72 2.32
N SER A 257 15.18 7.88 1.38
CA SER A 257 15.13 7.15 0.12
C SER A 257 15.34 5.64 0.33
N LYS A 258 14.89 4.82 -0.62
CA LYS A 258 15.22 3.40 -0.66
C LYS A 258 16.74 3.18 -0.60
N PRO A 259 17.21 2.15 0.11
CA PRO A 259 18.63 1.86 0.20
C PRO A 259 19.18 1.28 -1.11
N GLU A 260 20.51 1.35 -1.27
CA GLU A 260 21.19 0.76 -2.43
C GLU A 260 20.85 -0.74 -2.57
N GLY A 261 20.60 -1.19 -3.80
CA GLY A 261 20.15 -2.56 -4.10
C GLY A 261 18.64 -2.77 -4.03
N PHE A 262 17.86 -1.75 -3.66
CA PHE A 262 16.40 -1.76 -3.61
C PHE A 262 15.76 -0.73 -4.56
N TYR A 263 16.48 -0.34 -5.61
CA TYR A 263 15.98 0.48 -6.70
C TYR A 263 16.94 0.35 -7.88
N ASP A 264 16.48 0.69 -9.08
CA ASP A 264 17.34 0.86 -10.24
C ASP A 264 18.01 2.25 -10.20
N PRO A 265 19.34 2.36 -10.10
CA PRO A 265 20.04 3.65 -10.07
C PRO A 265 19.83 4.52 -11.30
N GLU A 266 19.58 3.92 -12.47
CA GLU A 266 19.33 4.65 -13.73
C GLU A 266 17.85 5.04 -13.88
N ASN A 267 16.95 4.37 -13.14
CA ASN A 267 15.51 4.64 -13.13
C ASN A 267 14.91 4.53 -11.71
N PRO A 268 15.27 5.44 -10.79
CA PRO A 268 14.91 5.31 -9.38
C PRO A 268 13.40 5.47 -9.11
N ALA A 269 12.69 6.17 -10.00
CA ALA A 269 11.24 6.36 -9.92
C ALA A 269 10.46 5.19 -10.55
N GLY A 270 11.12 4.26 -11.25
CA GLY A 270 10.44 3.17 -11.96
C GLY A 270 9.62 3.64 -13.16
N LEU A 271 10.04 4.72 -13.83
CA LEU A 271 9.36 5.27 -15.00
C LEU A 271 9.39 4.27 -16.17
N PRO A 272 8.41 4.34 -17.09
CA PRO A 272 8.54 3.69 -18.39
C PRO A 272 9.82 4.15 -19.11
N MET A 273 10.55 3.23 -19.75
CA MET A 273 11.82 3.56 -20.44
C MET A 273 11.64 4.59 -21.57
N SER A 274 10.45 4.64 -22.19
CA SER A 274 10.06 5.68 -23.14
C SER A 274 10.15 7.08 -22.51
N ARG A 275 9.56 7.26 -21.32
CA ARG A 275 9.62 8.49 -20.54
C ARG A 275 11.05 8.82 -20.10
N VAL A 276 11.83 7.83 -19.66
CA VAL A 276 13.25 8.02 -19.31
C VAL A 276 14.06 8.57 -20.49
N ARG A 277 13.87 8.00 -21.70
CA ARG A 277 14.53 8.46 -22.93
C ARG A 277 14.09 9.88 -23.32
N ALA A 278 12.79 10.19 -23.20
CA ALA A 278 12.26 11.52 -23.50
C ALA A 278 12.83 12.62 -22.58
N LEU A 279 12.99 12.31 -21.29
CA LEU A 279 13.61 13.21 -20.31
C LEU A 279 15.12 13.39 -20.59
N ALA A 280 15.83 12.31 -20.93
CA ALA A 280 17.26 12.36 -21.24
C ALA A 280 17.57 13.16 -22.52
N SER A 281 16.65 13.19 -23.50
CA SER A 281 16.79 13.97 -24.73
C SER A 281 16.35 15.43 -24.59
N GLY A 282 15.91 15.86 -23.41
CA GLY A 282 15.42 17.23 -23.18
C GLY A 282 14.19 17.59 -24.02
N GLY A 283 13.36 16.59 -24.36
CA GLY A 283 12.17 16.77 -25.18
C GLY A 283 12.42 16.99 -26.67
N GLN A 284 13.62 16.68 -27.20
CA GLN A 284 13.89 16.67 -28.65
C GLN A 284 13.88 15.24 -29.20
N GLN A 285 13.07 14.99 -30.24
CA GLN A 285 13.13 13.77 -31.05
C GLN A 285 14.54 13.64 -31.66
N VAL A 286 15.29 12.64 -31.20
CA VAL A 286 16.55 12.24 -31.82
C VAL A 286 16.22 11.08 -32.74
N ALA A 287 16.38 11.28 -34.06
CA ALA A 287 16.32 10.19 -35.02
C ALA A 287 17.43 9.19 -34.70
N ALA A 288 17.08 7.93 -34.45
CA ALA A 288 18.04 6.87 -34.18
C ALA A 288 18.84 6.54 -35.45
N GLU A 289 20.16 6.73 -35.40
CA GLU A 289 21.11 6.07 -36.31
C GLU A 289 21.43 4.68 -35.73
N ASP A 290 21.51 3.68 -36.61
CA ASP A 290 21.72 2.25 -36.36
C ASP A 290 22.98 1.87 -35.53
N ASP A 291 22.94 0.63 -35.03
CA ASP A 291 23.98 -0.26 -34.45
C ASP A 291 24.09 -0.33 -32.91
N ASP A 292 23.37 -1.27 -32.29
CA ASP A 292 23.94 -2.53 -31.75
C ASP A 292 22.85 -3.44 -31.14
N GLU A 293 22.86 -4.72 -31.52
CA GLU A 293 22.00 -5.80 -31.02
C GLU A 293 22.36 -6.19 -29.56
N GLU A 294 21.95 -5.42 -28.56
CA GLU A 294 21.81 -5.89 -27.17
C GLU A 294 20.60 -5.18 -26.50
N ALA A 295 19.46 -5.88 -26.42
CA ALA A 295 18.20 -5.29 -25.95
C ALA A 295 18.21 -5.02 -24.43
N GLU A 296 18.14 -3.73 -24.08
CA GLU A 296 18.05 -3.27 -22.69
C GLU A 296 16.72 -3.69 -22.01
N PRO A 297 16.74 -4.05 -20.70
CA PRO A 297 15.59 -4.57 -19.97
C PRO A 297 14.52 -3.50 -19.67
N ARG A 298 13.27 -3.96 -19.55
CA ARG A 298 12.16 -3.17 -18.99
C ARG A 298 12.19 -3.23 -17.45
N PRO A 299 11.77 -2.17 -16.75
CA PRO A 299 11.50 -2.26 -15.33
C PRO A 299 10.29 -3.17 -15.09
N SER A 300 10.34 -4.07 -14.10
CA SER A 300 9.11 -4.63 -13.58
C SER A 300 8.49 -3.63 -12.60
N LEU A 301 7.19 -3.38 -12.79
CA LEU A 301 6.39 -2.36 -12.10
C LEU A 301 6.48 -2.43 -10.56
N LEU A 302 6.81 -3.58 -10.00
CA LEU A 302 6.82 -3.83 -8.55
C LEU A 302 8.13 -4.39 -8.03
N ASP A 303 9.17 -4.56 -8.87
CA ASP A 303 10.37 -5.31 -8.49
C ASP A 303 10.98 -4.88 -7.15
N PHE A 304 10.93 -3.57 -6.92
CA PHE A 304 11.47 -2.89 -5.75
C PHE A 304 10.39 -2.14 -4.95
N ALA A 305 9.11 -2.47 -5.12
CA ALA A 305 8.03 -1.84 -4.36
C ALA A 305 8.18 -2.15 -2.87
N ASN A 306 8.13 -1.11 -2.02
CA ASN A 306 8.06 -1.29 -0.58
C ASN A 306 6.66 -1.77 -0.19
N THR A 307 6.60 -2.57 0.88
CA THR A 307 5.36 -3.17 1.39
C THR A 307 5.20 -2.96 2.89
N ASP A 308 4.68 -3.96 3.60
CA ASP A 308 4.24 -3.84 4.98
C ASP A 308 5.38 -3.60 5.99
N LEU A 309 5.03 -3.09 7.17
CA LEU A 309 5.93 -2.74 8.27
C LEU A 309 5.72 -3.63 9.49
N ALA A 310 6.82 -4.02 10.15
CA ALA A 310 6.80 -4.66 11.46
C ALA A 310 7.73 -3.93 12.44
N PHE A 311 7.35 -3.85 13.72
CA PHE A 311 8.12 -3.14 14.74
C PHE A 311 8.57 -4.05 15.87
N SER A 312 9.75 -3.77 16.43
CA SER A 312 10.24 -4.37 17.66
C SER A 312 11.03 -3.34 18.47
N GLY A 313 10.42 -2.81 19.52
CA GLY A 313 11.02 -1.75 20.33
C GLY A 313 11.39 -0.51 19.51
N ASN A 314 12.69 -0.30 19.30
CA ASN A 314 13.21 0.83 18.50
C ASN A 314 13.72 0.39 17.13
N GLN A 315 13.19 -0.72 16.60
CA GLN A 315 13.48 -1.21 15.27
C GLN A 315 12.20 -1.25 14.45
N VAL A 316 12.34 -0.92 13.17
CA VAL A 316 11.30 -1.12 12.16
C VAL A 316 11.89 -1.93 11.02
N VAL A 317 11.14 -2.92 10.55
CA VAL A 317 11.43 -3.69 9.35
C VAL A 317 10.44 -3.27 8.27
N ALA A 318 10.96 -2.84 7.13
CA ALA A 318 10.19 -2.52 5.94
C ALA A 318 10.30 -3.65 4.92
N GLY A 319 9.17 -4.30 4.63
CA GLY A 319 9.02 -5.29 3.57
C GLY A 319 9.23 -4.67 2.18
N ASN A 320 9.60 -5.52 1.24
CA ASN A 320 9.78 -5.14 -0.16
C ASN A 320 9.64 -6.37 -1.07
N TYR A 321 9.21 -6.18 -2.31
CA TYR A 321 9.14 -7.25 -3.31
C TYR A 321 10.49 -7.94 -3.57
N HIS A 322 11.59 -7.22 -3.31
CA HIS A 322 12.97 -7.67 -3.44
C HIS A 322 13.57 -8.24 -2.14
N GLY A 323 12.88 -8.16 -1.00
CA GLY A 323 13.42 -8.56 0.30
C GLY A 323 12.88 -7.71 1.45
N PHE A 324 13.75 -7.21 2.32
CA PHE A 324 13.35 -6.28 3.38
C PHE A 324 14.54 -5.45 3.89
N ASN A 325 14.22 -4.33 4.53
CA ASN A 325 15.20 -3.39 5.11
C ASN A 325 14.91 -3.19 6.60
N ILE A 326 15.96 -3.14 7.43
CA ILE A 326 15.84 -2.97 8.87
C ILE A 326 16.43 -1.62 9.28
N TYR A 327 15.68 -0.84 10.05
CA TYR A 327 16.08 0.48 10.53
C TYR A 327 16.04 0.57 12.05
N ASN A 328 16.97 1.31 12.64
CA ASN A 328 16.90 1.82 14.00
C ASN A 328 16.13 3.14 14.01
N ILE A 329 15.13 3.24 14.89
CA ILE A 329 14.26 4.39 15.10
C ILE A 329 14.37 4.96 16.52
N ASP A 330 15.48 4.71 17.23
CA ASP A 330 15.86 5.39 18.48
C ASP A 330 15.76 6.93 18.35
N ASN A 331 16.07 7.45 17.16
CA ASN A 331 15.87 8.84 16.79
C ASN A 331 14.93 8.94 15.58
N PRO A 332 13.61 9.16 15.78
CA PRO A 332 12.61 9.11 14.72
C PRO A 332 12.75 10.23 13.69
N VAL A 333 13.45 11.33 14.01
CA VAL A 333 13.76 12.40 13.04
C VAL A 333 15.00 12.10 12.20
N SER A 334 15.73 11.02 12.51
CA SER A 334 16.85 10.52 11.71
C SER A 334 17.00 9.00 11.86
N PRO A 335 16.05 8.19 11.35
CA PRO A 335 16.18 6.74 11.30
C PRO A 335 17.51 6.31 10.68
N GLN A 336 18.08 5.20 11.16
CA GLN A 336 19.35 4.66 10.65
C GLN A 336 19.16 3.26 10.10
N LEU A 337 19.50 3.07 8.82
CA LEU A 337 19.51 1.75 8.22
C LEU A 337 20.56 0.84 8.90
N LEU A 338 20.14 -0.36 9.29
CA LEU A 338 20.98 -1.36 9.98
C LEU A 338 21.40 -2.50 9.06
N ALA A 339 20.50 -2.95 8.19
CA ALA A 339 20.75 -4.02 7.22
C ALA A 339 19.74 -3.97 6.08
N SER A 340 20.17 -4.45 4.92
CA SER A 340 19.33 -4.66 3.74
C SER A 340 19.42 -6.14 3.34
N VAL A 341 18.30 -6.85 3.26
CA VAL A 341 18.26 -8.29 2.99
C VAL A 341 17.60 -8.54 1.65
N VAL A 342 18.38 -8.99 0.68
CA VAL A 342 17.97 -9.29 -0.68
C VAL A 342 17.48 -10.74 -0.76
N CYS A 343 16.18 -10.91 -0.99
CA CYS A 343 15.50 -12.20 -1.03
C CYS A 343 14.25 -12.06 -1.93
N PRO A 344 14.40 -11.98 -3.26
CA PRO A 344 13.25 -11.73 -4.13
C PRO A 344 12.18 -12.82 -4.01
N GLY A 345 10.94 -12.40 -4.18
CA GLY A 345 9.77 -13.26 -4.04
C GLY A 345 8.43 -12.59 -4.33
N GLY A 346 8.40 -11.25 -4.35
CA GLY A 346 7.15 -10.48 -4.49
C GLY A 346 6.29 -10.51 -3.24
N GLN A 347 5.41 -9.51 -3.10
CA GLN A 347 4.70 -9.15 -1.87
C GLN A 347 5.68 -8.72 -0.76
N GLY A 348 6.24 -9.67 -0.01
CA GLY A 348 7.26 -9.35 0.98
C GLY A 348 6.74 -8.71 2.26
N ASP A 349 5.46 -8.89 2.58
CA ASP A 349 4.89 -8.49 3.87
C ASP A 349 5.60 -9.20 5.01
N VAL A 350 5.93 -8.45 6.07
CA VAL A 350 6.77 -8.91 7.17
C VAL A 350 6.04 -8.90 8.52
N THR A 351 6.40 -9.84 9.38
CA THR A 351 5.98 -9.87 10.79
C THR A 351 7.16 -10.29 11.66
N LEU A 352 7.22 -9.73 12.87
CA LEU A 352 8.20 -10.12 13.89
C LEU A 352 7.55 -10.93 15.01
N PHE A 353 8.26 -11.93 15.52
CA PHE A 353 7.91 -12.62 16.74
C PHE A 353 9.18 -13.09 17.46
N GLU A 354 9.47 -12.51 18.63
CA GLU A 354 10.75 -12.65 19.32
C GLU A 354 11.95 -12.38 18.39
N ASN A 355 12.79 -13.39 18.14
CA ASN A 355 13.94 -13.32 17.24
C ASN A 355 13.64 -13.89 15.84
N LEU A 356 12.37 -14.11 15.50
CA LEU A 356 11.94 -14.59 14.20
C LEU A 356 11.33 -13.46 13.39
N LEU A 357 11.68 -13.43 12.10
CA LEU A 357 11.02 -12.64 11.08
C LEU A 357 10.34 -13.58 10.10
N ILE A 358 9.07 -13.35 9.83
CA ILE A 358 8.29 -14.09 8.84
C ILE A 358 8.02 -13.17 7.66
N MET A 359 8.18 -13.68 6.44
CA MET A 359 8.00 -12.92 5.20
C MET A 359 7.13 -13.69 4.22
N SER A 360 6.13 -13.02 3.66
CA SER A 360 5.27 -13.56 2.59
C SER A 360 5.99 -13.56 1.24
N VAL A 361 5.85 -14.66 0.50
CA VAL A 361 6.35 -14.81 -0.87
C VAL A 361 5.27 -15.35 -1.76
N GLU A 362 4.95 -14.58 -2.80
CA GLU A 362 3.86 -14.93 -3.69
C GLU A 362 4.29 -15.33 -5.10
N GLN A 363 5.21 -14.57 -5.67
CA GLN A 363 5.51 -14.64 -7.09
C GLN A 363 6.36 -15.86 -7.43
N THR A 364 6.17 -16.35 -8.65
CA THR A 364 6.88 -17.52 -9.15
C THR A 364 8.38 -17.31 -9.22
N ARG A 365 8.88 -16.07 -9.35
CA ARG A 365 10.33 -15.78 -9.34
C ARG A 365 11.03 -16.09 -8.01
N GLY A 366 10.29 -16.28 -6.93
CA GLY A 366 10.86 -16.63 -5.63
C GLY A 366 11.65 -17.93 -5.69
N ARG A 367 12.82 -17.96 -5.04
CA ARG A 367 13.67 -19.15 -4.92
C ARG A 367 13.90 -19.55 -3.47
N LEU A 368 14.12 -20.84 -3.23
CA LEU A 368 14.45 -21.35 -1.90
C LEU A 368 15.77 -20.79 -1.37
N ASP A 369 16.74 -20.55 -2.25
CA ASP A 369 18.08 -20.04 -1.95
C ASP A 369 18.19 -18.50 -2.00
N CYS A 370 17.06 -17.80 -2.15
CA CYS A 370 17.01 -16.36 -2.39
C CYS A 370 17.87 -15.85 -3.56
N GLY A 371 18.21 -16.75 -4.50
CA GLY A 371 18.90 -16.43 -5.74
C GLY A 371 18.23 -15.30 -6.50
N LEU A 372 19.06 -14.47 -7.16
CA LEU A 372 18.59 -13.39 -8.04
C LEU A 372 18.30 -13.90 -9.44
N GLN A 373 18.86 -15.05 -9.80
CA GLN A 373 18.53 -15.75 -11.02
C GLN A 373 17.04 -16.13 -11.01
N GLY A 374 16.33 -15.92 -12.12
CA GLY A 374 14.94 -16.38 -12.24
C GLY A 374 14.81 -17.91 -12.22
N VAL A 375 13.57 -18.40 -12.29
CA VAL A 375 13.25 -19.82 -12.44
C VAL A 375 12.45 -20.03 -13.72
N ALA A 376 13.14 -20.49 -14.77
CA ALA A 376 12.60 -20.61 -16.12
C ALA A 376 11.67 -21.82 -16.32
N ASP A 377 11.91 -22.92 -15.62
CA ASP A 377 11.15 -24.17 -15.80
C ASP A 377 9.73 -24.06 -15.22
N THR A 378 8.71 -24.60 -15.90
CA THR A 378 7.32 -24.57 -15.41
C THR A 378 7.13 -25.31 -14.08
N ILE A 379 7.92 -26.35 -13.83
CA ILE A 379 7.99 -27.11 -12.58
C ILE A 379 9.45 -27.10 -12.14
N SER A 380 9.74 -26.67 -10.91
CA SER A 380 11.11 -26.56 -10.44
C SER A 380 11.23 -26.74 -8.93
N ASP A 381 12.17 -27.59 -8.51
CA ASP A 381 12.53 -27.77 -7.10
C ASP A 381 13.21 -26.54 -6.49
N GLU A 382 13.68 -25.60 -7.32
CA GLU A 382 14.33 -24.35 -6.87
C GLU A 382 13.29 -23.26 -6.53
N ARG A 383 12.07 -23.37 -7.08
CA ARG A 383 11.01 -22.36 -6.94
C ARG A 383 10.45 -22.34 -5.52
N PHE A 384 10.17 -21.14 -5.01
CA PHE A 384 9.54 -20.95 -3.70
C PHE A 384 8.36 -19.98 -3.77
N ARG A 385 7.22 -20.38 -3.18
CA ARG A 385 6.10 -19.50 -2.80
C ARG A 385 5.54 -19.97 -1.45
N GLY A 386 5.16 -19.06 -0.56
CA GLY A 386 4.68 -19.38 0.79
C GLY A 386 5.38 -18.50 1.83
N LEU A 387 5.69 -19.05 3.01
CA LEU A 387 6.30 -18.30 4.10
C LEU A 387 7.79 -18.58 4.27
N ARG A 388 8.61 -17.52 4.27
CA ARG A 388 10.01 -17.61 4.72
C ARG A 388 10.08 -17.26 6.20
N ILE A 389 10.95 -17.97 6.92
CA ILE A 389 11.22 -17.71 8.34
C ILE A 389 12.71 -17.47 8.49
N PHE A 390 13.06 -16.31 9.05
CA PHE A 390 14.42 -15.90 9.32
C PHE A 390 14.67 -15.81 10.81
N ASP A 391 15.84 -16.27 11.26
CA ASP A 391 16.39 -15.91 12.55
C ASP A 391 17.07 -14.54 12.42
N VAL A 392 16.58 -13.57 13.19
CA VAL A 392 17.04 -12.19 13.25
C VAL A 392 17.65 -11.84 14.62
N SER A 393 18.09 -12.84 15.39
CA SER A 393 18.85 -12.63 16.64
C SER A 393 20.08 -11.74 16.43
N ASP A 394 20.70 -11.85 15.24
CA ASP A 394 21.63 -10.86 14.70
C ASP A 394 20.99 -10.20 13.46
N ILE A 395 20.34 -9.06 13.69
CA ILE A 395 19.68 -8.25 12.65
C ILE A 395 20.61 -7.82 11.52
N THR A 396 21.93 -7.79 11.74
CA THR A 396 22.89 -7.40 10.70
C THR A 396 23.25 -8.55 9.78
N ARG A 397 22.92 -9.79 10.18
CA ARG A 397 23.11 -11.01 9.39
C ARG A 397 21.93 -11.98 9.54
N PRO A 398 20.72 -11.60 9.09
CA PRO A 398 19.57 -12.51 9.13
C PRO A 398 19.84 -13.80 8.39
N ARG A 399 19.35 -14.91 8.93
CA ARG A 399 19.53 -16.25 8.36
C ARG A 399 18.20 -16.92 8.13
N GLN A 400 17.96 -17.39 6.92
CA GLN A 400 16.76 -18.19 6.62
C GLN A 400 16.86 -19.54 7.35
N VAL A 401 15.93 -19.80 8.25
CA VAL A 401 15.88 -21.03 9.07
C VAL A 401 14.81 -21.99 8.59
N ALA A 402 13.75 -21.50 7.94
CA ALA A 402 12.69 -22.32 7.37
C ALA A 402 12.08 -21.68 6.12
N ALA A 403 11.42 -22.51 5.32
CA ALA A 403 10.63 -22.11 4.18
C ALA A 403 9.43 -23.06 4.04
N VAL A 404 8.21 -22.55 4.25
CA VAL A 404 6.98 -23.32 4.18
C VAL A 404 6.34 -23.09 2.81
N GLN A 405 6.37 -24.11 1.95
CA GLN A 405 5.76 -24.05 0.62
C GLN A 405 4.24 -24.25 0.73
N THR A 406 3.48 -23.39 0.06
CA THR A 406 2.00 -23.51 -0.01
C THR A 406 1.54 -23.55 -1.46
N CYS A 407 0.35 -24.14 -1.67
CA CYS A 407 -0.20 -24.34 -3.02
C CYS A 407 -0.52 -23.04 -3.76
N ARG A 408 -0.74 -21.94 -3.02
CA ARG A 408 -1.09 -20.63 -3.57
C ARG A 408 -0.13 -19.52 -3.17
N GLY A 409 1.03 -19.88 -2.62
CA GLY A 409 1.97 -18.91 -2.05
C GLY A 409 1.44 -18.22 -0.80
N SER A 410 2.09 -17.12 -0.44
CA SER A 410 1.63 -16.22 0.62
C SER A 410 1.57 -14.82 0.03
N HIS A 411 0.36 -14.27 -0.02
CA HIS A 411 0.14 -12.87 -0.34
C HIS A 411 0.37 -12.04 0.92
N THR A 412 -0.38 -12.33 1.97
CA THR A 412 -0.18 -11.83 3.34
C THR A 412 -0.25 -12.94 4.37
N HIS A 413 0.08 -12.63 5.62
CA HIS A 413 0.10 -13.60 6.71
C HIS A 413 -0.10 -12.96 8.08
N THR A 414 -0.75 -13.69 8.97
CA THR A 414 -1.09 -13.19 10.31
C THR A 414 -0.54 -14.12 11.37
N VAL A 415 0.35 -13.61 12.23
CA VAL A 415 0.84 -14.37 13.38
C VAL A 415 -0.22 -14.40 14.48
N ILE A 416 -0.38 -15.58 15.08
CA ILE A 416 -1.30 -15.81 16.19
C ILE A 416 -0.50 -16.51 17.28
N PRO A 417 -0.18 -15.81 18.38
CA PRO A 417 0.35 -16.46 19.58
C PRO A 417 -0.63 -17.53 20.04
N ASP A 418 -0.15 -18.74 20.31
CA ASP A 418 -1.02 -19.80 20.80
C ASP A 418 -1.32 -19.59 22.29
N PRO A 419 -2.59 -19.37 22.68
CA PRO A 419 -2.94 -19.19 24.08
C PRO A 419 -2.73 -20.45 24.94
N ASN A 420 -2.57 -21.62 24.33
CA ASN A 420 -2.47 -22.92 25.02
C ASN A 420 -1.04 -23.51 25.02
N ASP A 421 -0.13 -23.02 24.18
CA ASP A 421 1.24 -23.53 24.05
C ASP A 421 2.22 -22.40 23.70
N ASP A 422 3.01 -21.96 24.67
CA ASP A 422 4.01 -20.91 24.51
C ASP A 422 5.28 -21.36 23.77
N SER A 423 5.39 -22.65 23.39
CA SER A 423 6.55 -23.19 22.69
C SER A 423 6.47 -23.05 21.16
N ARG A 424 5.36 -22.52 20.65
CA ARG A 424 5.07 -22.36 19.22
C ARG A 424 4.22 -21.11 18.95
N ILE A 425 4.15 -20.74 17.69
CA ILE A 425 3.15 -19.80 17.16
C ILE A 425 2.40 -20.44 16.00
N LEU A 426 1.20 -19.94 15.76
CA LEU A 426 0.42 -20.25 14.56
C LEU A 426 0.48 -19.07 13.60
N VAL A 427 0.37 -19.36 12.31
CA VAL A 427 0.30 -18.36 11.25
C VAL A 427 -0.86 -18.69 10.33
N TYR A 428 -1.76 -17.74 10.13
CA TYR A 428 -2.75 -17.81 9.06
C TYR A 428 -2.13 -17.28 7.78
N ASN A 429 -2.04 -18.12 6.76
CA ASN A 429 -1.46 -17.78 5.47
C ASN A 429 -2.57 -17.51 4.45
N SER A 430 -2.56 -16.30 3.89
CA SER A 430 -3.48 -15.85 2.85
C SER A 430 -2.79 -15.95 1.48
N GLY A 431 -3.01 -17.04 0.75
CA GLY A 431 -2.47 -17.21 -0.61
C GLY A 431 -3.49 -16.82 -1.68
N THR A 432 -3.18 -15.85 -2.54
CA THR A 432 -4.12 -15.36 -3.57
C THR A 432 -3.73 -15.80 -4.98
N SER A 433 -2.45 -16.04 -5.25
CA SER A 433 -2.01 -16.49 -6.57
C SER A 433 -2.48 -17.89 -6.97
N VAL A 434 -2.27 -18.20 -8.25
CA VAL A 434 -2.76 -19.43 -8.89
C VAL A 434 -2.27 -20.69 -8.18
N VAL A 435 -3.14 -21.69 -8.11
CA VAL A 435 -2.83 -23.00 -7.53
C VAL A 435 -1.73 -23.66 -8.37
N ARG A 436 -0.69 -24.15 -7.70
CA ARG A 436 0.41 -24.88 -8.35
C ARG A 436 -0.04 -26.20 -8.95
N ASP A 437 0.75 -26.65 -9.92
CA ASP A 437 0.63 -28.01 -10.44
C ASP A 437 0.93 -29.02 -9.32
N GLY A 438 0.17 -30.11 -9.26
CA GLY A 438 0.40 -31.18 -8.29
C GLY A 438 1.72 -31.92 -8.51
N GLU A 439 2.30 -31.85 -9.71
CA GLU A 439 3.66 -32.31 -10.01
C GLU A 439 4.74 -31.38 -9.43
N GLU A 440 4.44 -30.09 -9.23
CA GLU A 440 5.35 -29.13 -8.59
C GLU A 440 5.27 -29.19 -7.06
N LEU A 441 4.06 -29.33 -6.51
CA LEU A 441 3.86 -29.49 -5.07
C LEU A 441 2.73 -30.50 -4.81
N GLU A 442 3.10 -31.64 -4.23
CA GLU A 442 2.15 -32.71 -3.91
C GLU A 442 1.04 -32.19 -2.98
N GLY A 443 -0.22 -32.54 -3.29
CA GLY A 443 -1.39 -32.11 -2.53
C GLY A 443 -2.08 -30.86 -3.07
N CYS A 444 -1.51 -30.19 -4.08
CA CYS A 444 -2.17 -29.06 -4.73
C CYS A 444 -3.17 -29.53 -5.78
N ALA A 445 -4.37 -28.95 -5.75
CA ALA A 445 -5.46 -29.26 -6.68
C ALA A 445 -6.26 -28.00 -6.99
N ASN A 446 -6.49 -27.71 -8.28
CA ASN A 446 -7.25 -26.54 -8.74
C ASN A 446 -8.66 -26.91 -9.24
N ASP A 447 -9.08 -28.15 -9.05
CA ASP A 447 -10.39 -28.61 -9.50
C ASP A 447 -11.51 -27.89 -8.75
N ASN A 448 -12.71 -27.96 -9.34
CA ASN A 448 -13.91 -27.40 -8.74
C ASN A 448 -14.20 -28.05 -7.36
N PRO A 449 -14.56 -27.28 -6.32
CA PRO A 449 -14.89 -27.83 -5.00
C PRO A 449 -16.02 -28.89 -4.99
N PHE A 450 -16.91 -28.87 -5.98
CA PHE A 450 -17.97 -29.88 -6.14
C PHE A 450 -17.47 -31.20 -6.73
N GLU A 451 -16.32 -31.20 -7.40
CA GLU A 451 -15.69 -32.37 -8.01
C GLU A 451 -14.59 -32.93 -7.13
N ASN A 452 -13.81 -32.06 -6.50
CA ASN A 452 -12.70 -32.42 -5.65
C ASN A 452 -12.77 -31.66 -4.30
N PRO A 453 -13.13 -32.34 -3.20
CA PRO A 453 -13.14 -31.72 -1.89
C PRO A 453 -11.74 -31.34 -1.40
N GLU A 454 -10.67 -31.82 -2.05
CA GLU A 454 -9.27 -31.47 -1.71
C GLU A 454 -8.75 -30.23 -2.48
N THR A 455 -9.62 -29.46 -3.13
CA THR A 455 -9.23 -28.23 -3.86
C THR A 455 -8.52 -27.21 -2.98
N SER A 456 -7.39 -26.66 -3.43
CA SER A 456 -6.59 -25.67 -2.67
C SER A 456 -7.26 -24.27 -2.59
N ARG A 457 -8.49 -24.13 -3.08
CA ARG A 457 -9.35 -22.94 -2.92
C ARG A 457 -10.28 -23.07 -1.71
N PHE A 458 -10.93 -21.98 -1.30
CA PHE A 458 -11.96 -21.95 -0.26
C PHE A 458 -11.49 -22.44 1.11
N ARG A 459 -10.21 -22.25 1.41
CA ARG A 459 -9.56 -22.59 2.67
C ARG A 459 -8.49 -21.57 3.02
N ILE A 460 -8.09 -21.54 4.28
CA ILE A 460 -6.88 -20.84 4.74
C ILE A 460 -5.88 -21.88 5.19
N ASP A 461 -4.59 -21.63 5.05
CA ASP A 461 -3.57 -22.52 5.58
C ASP A 461 -3.17 -22.05 6.99
N VAL A 462 -3.23 -22.96 7.96
CA VAL A 462 -2.75 -22.74 9.33
C VAL A 462 -1.40 -23.41 9.47
N ILE A 463 -0.36 -22.59 9.69
CA ILE A 463 1.03 -23.02 9.76
C ILE A 463 1.50 -22.96 11.21
N GLU A 464 2.06 -24.06 11.70
CA GLU A 464 2.73 -24.09 13.00
C GLU A 464 4.21 -23.74 12.81
N VAL A 465 4.72 -22.86 13.68
CA VAL A 465 6.15 -22.55 13.80
C VAL A 465 6.61 -22.85 15.23
N PRO A 466 7.34 -23.96 15.46
CA PRO A 466 7.92 -24.26 16.77
C PRO A 466 9.07 -23.29 17.07
N LEU A 467 9.01 -22.55 18.18
CA LEU A 467 9.98 -21.48 18.47
C LEU A 467 11.40 -22.01 18.72
N ALA A 468 11.52 -23.18 19.35
CA ALA A 468 12.81 -23.82 19.60
C ALA A 468 13.42 -24.50 18.36
N ARG A 469 12.60 -24.80 17.34
CA ARG A 469 12.97 -25.52 16.12
C ARG A 469 12.18 -24.97 14.92
N PRO A 470 12.39 -23.70 14.54
CA PRO A 470 11.60 -23.07 13.48
C PRO A 470 11.74 -23.78 12.13
N GLN A 471 12.83 -24.52 11.89
CA GLN A 471 13.02 -25.35 10.70
C GLN A 471 12.00 -26.48 10.51
N ASP A 472 11.23 -26.85 11.55
CA ASP A 472 10.17 -27.85 11.46
C ASP A 472 8.79 -27.25 11.14
N ALA A 473 8.75 -25.94 10.83
CA ALA A 473 7.52 -25.25 10.49
C ALA A 473 6.80 -25.91 9.31
N ARG A 474 5.48 -26.04 9.42
CA ARG A 474 4.66 -26.76 8.44
C ARG A 474 3.20 -26.36 8.54
N VAL A 475 2.47 -26.54 7.45
CA VAL A 475 1.01 -26.49 7.47
C VAL A 475 0.51 -27.62 8.37
N VAL A 476 -0.27 -27.28 9.39
CA VAL A 476 -0.88 -28.23 10.35
C VAL A 476 -2.37 -28.42 10.10
N ASN A 477 -3.03 -27.44 9.50
CA ASN A 477 -4.43 -27.52 9.11
C ASN A 477 -4.73 -26.60 7.92
N SER A 478 -5.82 -26.90 7.20
CA SER A 478 -6.33 -26.01 6.15
C SER A 478 -7.87 -25.93 6.18
N PRO A 479 -8.48 -25.22 7.15
CA PRO A 479 -9.91 -25.21 7.38
C PRO A 479 -10.72 -24.49 6.27
N PHE A 480 -11.89 -25.04 5.95
CA PHE A 480 -12.85 -24.48 4.99
C PHE A 480 -13.77 -23.42 5.63
N ILE A 481 -13.19 -22.29 6.00
CA ILE A 481 -13.92 -21.15 6.60
C ILE A 481 -14.96 -20.51 5.66
N PHE A 482 -14.96 -20.91 4.37
CA PHE A 482 -15.85 -20.45 3.31
C PHE A 482 -17.12 -21.31 3.19
N SER A 483 -17.13 -22.49 3.81
CA SER A 483 -18.26 -23.42 3.68
C SER A 483 -19.57 -22.85 4.24
N ASP A 484 -20.70 -23.19 3.60
CA ASP A 484 -22.02 -22.88 4.16
C ASP A 484 -22.27 -23.81 5.35
N PRO A 485 -22.49 -23.26 6.56
CA PRO A 485 -22.56 -24.08 7.78
C PRO A 485 -23.77 -25.00 7.84
N ASN A 486 -24.82 -24.77 7.02
CA ASN A 486 -26.05 -25.54 7.04
C ASN A 486 -26.03 -26.71 6.03
N SER A 487 -25.50 -26.45 4.84
CA SER A 487 -25.47 -27.37 3.70
C SER A 487 -24.13 -28.11 3.56
N GLY A 488 -23.05 -27.56 4.12
CA GLY A 488 -21.68 -28.08 3.99
C GLY A 488 -21.06 -27.82 2.61
N VAL A 489 -21.69 -27.03 1.75
CA VAL A 489 -21.12 -26.62 0.46
C VAL A 489 -19.87 -25.79 0.71
N LEU A 490 -18.72 -26.19 0.14
CA LEU A 490 -17.42 -25.56 0.39
C LEU A 490 -17.36 -24.11 -0.11
N ALA A 491 -17.93 -23.85 -1.29
CA ALA A 491 -18.13 -22.51 -1.84
C ALA A 491 -19.45 -21.92 -1.33
N GLY A 492 -19.55 -21.68 -0.02
CA GLY A 492 -20.78 -21.18 0.63
C GLY A 492 -20.89 -19.67 0.70
N LEU A 493 -19.96 -18.94 0.08
CA LEU A 493 -19.87 -17.48 0.06
C LEU A 493 -20.21 -16.94 -1.34
N TRP A 494 -20.01 -15.64 -1.57
CA TRP A 494 -20.40 -14.98 -2.82
C TRP A 494 -19.68 -15.60 -4.04
N GLU A 495 -20.46 -15.97 -5.06
CA GLU A 495 -19.96 -16.62 -6.29
C GLU A 495 -19.35 -15.63 -7.30
N GLY A 496 -19.36 -14.33 -7.00
CA GLY A 496 -18.90 -13.27 -7.90
C GLY A 496 -19.99 -12.81 -8.88
N GLY A 497 -19.79 -11.63 -9.46
CA GLY A 497 -20.69 -11.08 -10.48
C GLY A 497 -21.18 -9.66 -10.16
N ASP A 498 -22.27 -9.28 -10.82
CA ASP A 498 -22.88 -7.95 -10.74
C ASP A 498 -24.05 -7.97 -9.75
N HIS A 499 -24.12 -6.98 -8.85
CA HIS A 499 -25.21 -6.81 -7.88
C HIS A 499 -26.41 -6.02 -8.44
N GLY A 500 -26.38 -5.63 -9.71
CA GLY A 500 -27.39 -4.87 -10.44
C GLY A 500 -26.89 -3.49 -10.91
N PRO A 501 -27.73 -2.75 -11.65
CA PRO A 501 -27.35 -1.43 -12.17
C PRO A 501 -26.89 -0.47 -11.06
N GLY A 502 -25.73 0.17 -11.27
CA GLY A 502 -25.14 1.11 -10.31
C GLY A 502 -24.33 0.47 -9.18
N THR A 503 -24.01 -0.82 -9.29
CA THR A 503 -23.15 -1.55 -8.34
C THR A 503 -21.82 -1.93 -8.98
N GLN A 504 -20.84 -2.27 -8.14
CA GLN A 504 -19.56 -2.80 -8.62
C GLN A 504 -19.71 -4.26 -9.03
N ARG A 505 -18.88 -4.70 -10.00
CA ARG A 505 -18.66 -6.12 -10.24
C ARG A 505 -17.74 -6.66 -9.14
N THR A 506 -18.27 -7.55 -8.32
CA THR A 506 -17.56 -8.10 -7.16
C THR A 506 -16.93 -9.45 -7.49
N ALA A 507 -15.74 -9.73 -6.95
CA ALA A 507 -15.03 -10.98 -7.17
C ALA A 507 -15.69 -12.20 -6.49
N GLU A 508 -15.41 -13.40 -7.01
CA GLU A 508 -15.78 -14.66 -6.34
C GLU A 508 -15.01 -14.79 -5.03
N THR A 509 -15.66 -15.24 -3.97
CA THR A 509 -15.03 -15.44 -2.66
C THR A 509 -14.41 -16.83 -2.54
N ASN A 510 -13.12 -16.95 -2.85
CA ASN A 510 -12.41 -18.23 -2.80
C ASN A 510 -11.06 -18.19 -2.04
N HIS A 511 -10.70 -17.03 -1.49
CA HIS A 511 -9.57 -16.82 -0.57
C HIS A 511 -9.81 -15.57 0.28
N CYS A 512 -9.05 -15.45 1.36
CA CYS A 512 -8.89 -14.17 2.04
C CYS A 512 -7.67 -13.45 1.48
N HIS A 513 -7.81 -12.15 1.25
CA HIS A 513 -6.69 -11.28 0.94
C HIS A 513 -5.92 -11.03 2.23
N ASP A 514 -6.59 -10.44 3.22
CA ASP A 514 -6.05 -10.21 4.55
C ASP A 514 -6.91 -10.81 5.66
N ILE A 515 -6.23 -11.17 6.75
CA ILE A 515 -6.86 -11.57 7.99
C ILE A 515 -6.22 -10.76 9.11
N THR A 516 -7.05 -10.05 9.87
CA THR A 516 -6.60 -9.39 11.09
C THR A 516 -7.08 -10.19 12.29
N ALA A 517 -6.14 -10.64 13.11
CA ALA A 517 -6.41 -11.43 14.30
C ALA A 517 -6.40 -10.53 15.55
N TYR A 518 -7.29 -10.83 16.48
CA TYR A 518 -7.34 -10.27 17.82
C TYR A 518 -7.37 -11.42 18.84
N PRO A 519 -6.21 -12.07 19.09
CA PRO A 519 -6.13 -13.32 19.86
C PRO A 519 -6.68 -13.22 21.28
N GLU A 520 -6.48 -12.09 21.96
CA GLU A 520 -6.97 -11.85 23.33
C GLU A 520 -8.50 -11.90 23.44
N LEU A 521 -9.21 -11.56 22.37
CA LEU A 521 -10.67 -11.64 22.30
C LEU A 521 -11.17 -12.93 21.64
N GLY A 522 -10.28 -13.77 21.13
CA GLY A 522 -10.64 -14.96 20.36
C GLY A 522 -11.33 -14.62 19.04
N LEU A 523 -11.06 -13.46 18.44
CA LEU A 523 -11.68 -12.99 17.21
C LEU A 523 -10.67 -12.79 16.08
N ALA A 524 -11.09 -12.99 14.84
CA ALA A 524 -10.39 -12.48 13.67
C ALA A 524 -11.39 -11.96 12.64
N ALA A 525 -10.98 -11.01 11.81
CA ALA A 525 -11.76 -10.51 10.69
C ALA A 525 -10.99 -10.80 9.39
N GLY A 526 -11.65 -11.44 8.43
CA GLY A 526 -11.09 -11.74 7.12
C GLY A 526 -11.70 -10.83 6.06
N ALA A 527 -10.87 -10.10 5.33
CA ALA A 527 -11.26 -9.47 4.08
C ALA A 527 -11.00 -10.48 2.96
N CYS A 528 -12.05 -11.08 2.45
CA CYS A 528 -11.96 -12.19 1.51
C CYS A 528 -12.60 -11.81 0.19
N SER A 529 -12.04 -12.27 -0.93
CA SER A 529 -12.16 -11.61 -2.24
C SER A 529 -13.55 -11.06 -2.64
N GLY A 530 -14.67 -11.65 -2.20
CA GLY A 530 -16.02 -11.05 -2.32
C GLY A 530 -16.84 -10.90 -1.02
N ASN A 531 -16.28 -11.17 0.16
CA ASN A 531 -16.93 -11.08 1.47
C ASN A 531 -16.01 -10.56 2.58
N GLY A 532 -16.55 -9.73 3.47
CA GLY A 532 -16.02 -9.56 4.81
C GLY A 532 -16.54 -10.66 5.72
N ILE A 533 -15.68 -11.30 6.51
CA ILE A 533 -16.07 -12.37 7.44
C ILE A 533 -15.55 -12.10 8.85
N LEU A 534 -16.32 -12.53 9.84
CA LEU A 534 -15.92 -12.56 11.24
C LEU A 534 -15.66 -14.01 11.65
N LEU A 535 -14.55 -14.26 12.35
CA LEU A 535 -14.08 -15.58 12.76
C LEU A 535 -13.95 -15.65 14.29
N ASP A 536 -14.33 -16.80 14.85
CA ASP A 536 -13.93 -17.26 16.17
C ASP A 536 -12.62 -18.03 16.05
N ILE A 537 -11.59 -17.53 16.76
CA ILE A 537 -10.25 -18.10 16.81
C ILE A 537 -9.87 -18.52 18.23
N SER A 538 -10.84 -18.77 19.11
CA SER A 538 -10.61 -19.34 20.45
C SER A 538 -9.90 -20.71 20.38
N ASP A 539 -10.08 -21.42 19.27
CA ASP A 539 -9.25 -22.54 18.82
C ASP A 539 -8.55 -22.12 17.52
N PRO A 540 -7.34 -21.52 17.61
CA PRO A 540 -6.68 -20.94 16.44
C PRO A 540 -6.18 -22.00 15.44
N GLU A 541 -6.13 -23.29 15.80
CA GLU A 541 -5.90 -24.32 14.78
C GLU A 541 -7.13 -24.58 13.91
N ASN A 542 -8.32 -24.29 14.44
CA ASN A 542 -9.60 -24.60 13.82
C ASN A 542 -10.55 -23.38 13.84
N PRO A 543 -10.18 -22.27 13.18
CA PRO A 543 -11.01 -21.08 13.09
C PRO A 543 -12.40 -21.38 12.51
N LYS A 544 -13.42 -20.70 13.03
CA LYS A 544 -14.81 -20.88 12.61
C LYS A 544 -15.44 -19.55 12.23
N ARG A 545 -16.17 -19.54 11.13
CA ARG A 545 -16.93 -18.35 10.71
C ARG A 545 -18.12 -18.09 11.64
N LEU A 546 -18.14 -16.91 12.25
CA LEU A 546 -19.24 -16.39 13.08
C LEU A 546 -20.30 -15.69 12.23
N ASP A 547 -19.85 -14.81 11.33
CA ASP A 547 -20.73 -14.02 10.47
C ASP A 547 -20.03 -13.65 9.15
N GLN A 548 -20.81 -13.16 8.19
CA GLN A 548 -20.33 -12.72 6.87
C GLN A 548 -21.17 -11.56 6.35
N VAL A 549 -20.57 -10.72 5.53
CA VAL A 549 -21.23 -9.61 4.82
C VAL A 549 -20.77 -9.57 3.36
N VAL A 550 -21.64 -9.03 2.50
CA VAL A 550 -21.33 -8.61 1.13
C VAL A 550 -21.66 -7.13 1.04
N ASP A 551 -20.96 -6.42 0.17
CA ASP A 551 -21.17 -5.00 -0.07
C ASP A 551 -21.21 -4.76 -1.57
N THR A 552 -22.30 -4.15 -2.03
CA THR A 552 -22.51 -3.89 -3.47
C THR A 552 -21.62 -2.76 -4.00
N GLY A 553 -21.03 -1.98 -3.10
CA GLY A 553 -20.06 -0.95 -3.40
C GLY A 553 -18.62 -1.46 -3.41
N PHE A 554 -18.36 -2.74 -3.11
CA PHE A 554 -17.00 -3.32 -3.08
C PHE A 554 -16.73 -4.15 -4.34
N ALA A 555 -15.58 -3.92 -4.96
CA ALA A 555 -15.06 -4.81 -6.01
C ALA A 555 -14.33 -6.01 -5.39
N TYR A 556 -13.48 -5.75 -4.39
CA TYR A 556 -12.59 -6.74 -3.81
C TYR A 556 -12.28 -6.38 -2.36
N TRP A 557 -12.62 -7.25 -1.41
CA TRP A 557 -12.37 -6.98 0.00
C TRP A 557 -10.89 -7.13 0.31
N HIS A 558 -10.29 -6.04 0.75
CA HIS A 558 -8.85 -5.88 0.80
C HIS A 558 -8.29 -6.14 2.20
N SER A 559 -8.67 -5.31 3.18
CA SER A 559 -8.17 -5.42 4.56
C SER A 559 -9.27 -5.28 5.62
N ALA A 560 -8.91 -5.58 6.87
CA ALA A 560 -9.81 -5.47 8.03
C ALA A 560 -9.05 -4.92 9.24
N THR A 561 -9.67 -4.04 10.05
CA THR A 561 -9.06 -3.54 11.29
C THR A 561 -10.10 -3.38 12.39
N PHE A 562 -9.86 -3.97 13.56
CA PHE A 562 -10.70 -3.79 14.73
C PHE A 562 -10.42 -2.48 15.46
N ASN A 563 -11.41 -1.93 16.15
CA ASN A 563 -11.14 -0.97 17.22
C ASN A 563 -10.54 -1.65 18.45
N ASN A 564 -10.00 -0.86 19.39
CA ASN A 564 -9.30 -1.41 20.56
C ASN A 564 -10.18 -2.33 21.42
N ASP A 565 -11.49 -2.08 21.50
CA ASP A 565 -12.40 -2.91 22.29
C ASP A 565 -12.91 -4.16 21.53
N GLY A 566 -12.55 -4.34 20.25
CA GLY A 566 -13.05 -5.42 19.40
C GLY A 566 -14.57 -5.39 19.19
N THR A 567 -15.17 -4.20 19.30
CA THR A 567 -16.62 -3.96 19.15
C THR A 567 -16.97 -3.41 17.78
N LYS A 568 -15.97 -3.08 16.96
CA LYS A 568 -16.11 -2.55 15.61
C LYS A 568 -15.04 -3.14 14.71
N VAL A 569 -15.32 -3.21 13.42
CA VAL A 569 -14.34 -3.54 12.39
C VAL A 569 -14.55 -2.63 11.19
N ILE A 570 -13.44 -2.14 10.63
CA ILE A 570 -13.40 -1.43 9.36
C ILE A 570 -12.91 -2.42 8.31
N PHE A 571 -13.60 -2.51 7.18
CA PHE A 571 -13.16 -3.24 6.01
C PHE A 571 -12.87 -2.28 4.86
N THR A 572 -11.89 -2.61 4.03
CA THR A 572 -11.46 -1.74 2.91
C THR A 572 -11.68 -2.44 1.56
N ASP A 573 -11.85 -1.65 0.48
CA ASP A 573 -12.08 -2.12 -0.89
C ASP A 573 -10.86 -1.84 -1.77
N GLU A 574 -10.40 -2.84 -2.51
CA GLU A 574 -9.28 -2.75 -3.46
C GLU A 574 -9.76 -2.38 -4.88
N TRP A 575 -10.64 -1.38 -4.97
CA TRP A 575 -11.18 -1.02 -6.27
C TRP A 575 -10.07 -0.53 -7.21
N GLY A 576 -9.91 -1.22 -8.35
CA GLY A 576 -8.83 -0.97 -9.28
C GLY A 576 -7.57 -1.82 -9.09
N GLY A 577 -7.54 -2.73 -8.11
CA GLY A 577 -6.45 -3.69 -7.91
C GLY A 577 -5.11 -3.03 -7.55
N GLY A 578 -5.17 -1.91 -6.84
CA GLY A 578 -4.01 -1.18 -6.34
C GLY A 578 -3.23 -0.35 -7.36
N SER A 579 -3.38 -0.60 -8.66
CA SER A 579 -2.61 0.06 -9.72
C SER A 579 -3.38 1.15 -10.49
N ARG A 580 -4.71 1.15 -10.44
CA ARG A 580 -5.54 2.07 -11.23
C ARG A 580 -5.92 3.33 -10.48
N ALA A 581 -6.18 4.42 -11.21
CA ALA A 581 -6.77 5.64 -10.68
C ALA A 581 -8.27 5.46 -10.41
N ARG A 582 -8.67 5.44 -9.11
CA ARG A 582 -10.02 5.05 -8.64
C ARG A 582 -10.55 5.92 -7.49
N CYS A 583 -10.00 7.13 -7.35
CA CYS A 583 -10.48 8.17 -6.44
C CYS A 583 -10.75 9.45 -7.22
N ARG A 584 -11.25 9.35 -8.45
CA ARG A 584 -11.45 10.48 -9.34
C ARG A 584 -12.76 11.20 -9.02
N ALA A 585 -12.91 12.44 -9.47
CA ALA A 585 -14.07 13.27 -9.13
C ALA A 585 -15.42 12.71 -9.65
N GLN A 586 -15.38 11.88 -10.70
CA GLN A 586 -16.53 11.19 -11.29
C GLN A 586 -16.87 9.89 -10.59
N ASP A 587 -15.96 9.34 -9.79
CA ASP A 587 -16.15 8.07 -9.13
C ASP A 587 -17.12 8.22 -7.94
N PRO A 588 -18.05 7.26 -7.70
CA PRO A 588 -18.96 7.35 -6.57
C PRO A 588 -18.24 7.33 -5.22
N ASP A 589 -18.64 8.17 -4.27
CA ASP A 589 -18.06 8.22 -2.90
C ASP A 589 -18.15 6.90 -2.10
N THR A 590 -18.94 5.94 -2.59
CA THR A 590 -19.12 4.62 -1.98
C THR A 590 -18.24 3.53 -2.60
N TRP A 591 -17.52 3.85 -3.68
CA TRP A 591 -16.66 2.90 -4.41
C TRP A 591 -15.21 3.07 -3.98
N GLY A 592 -14.52 1.95 -3.68
CA GLY A 592 -13.20 1.99 -3.07
C GLY A 592 -13.19 2.66 -1.69
N ALA A 593 -14.34 2.71 -1.01
CA ALA A 593 -14.50 3.32 0.31
C ALA A 593 -14.34 2.27 1.40
N ASP A 594 -13.94 2.71 2.58
CA ASP A 594 -13.95 1.88 3.78
C ASP A 594 -15.38 1.71 4.27
N ALA A 595 -15.73 0.52 4.72
CA ALA A 595 -17.02 0.20 5.31
C ALA A 595 -16.85 -0.11 6.81
N ILE A 596 -17.57 0.64 7.66
CA ILE A 596 -17.49 0.54 9.13
C ILE A 596 -18.66 -0.30 9.64
N TYR A 597 -18.34 -1.34 10.42
CA TYR A 597 -19.31 -2.25 11.03
C TYR A 597 -19.17 -2.25 12.55
N ASP A 598 -20.30 -2.22 13.25
CA ASP A 598 -20.33 -2.60 14.68
C ASP A 598 -20.49 -4.12 14.80
N ILE A 599 -19.89 -4.70 15.83
CA ILE A 599 -20.03 -6.11 16.19
C ILE A 599 -21.03 -6.21 17.36
N VAL A 600 -22.23 -6.68 17.07
CA VAL A 600 -23.32 -6.81 18.05
C VAL A 600 -23.79 -8.26 18.08
N ASP A 601 -23.66 -8.90 19.24
CA ASP A 601 -23.99 -10.33 19.44
C ASP A 601 -23.28 -11.25 18.42
N GLY A 602 -22.01 -10.94 18.12
CA GLY A 602 -21.19 -11.70 17.16
C GLY A 602 -21.57 -11.49 15.70
N LYS A 603 -22.33 -10.43 15.38
CA LYS A 603 -22.75 -10.10 14.01
C LYS A 603 -22.29 -8.73 13.56
N LEU A 604 -21.94 -8.64 12.28
CA LEU A 604 -21.52 -7.43 11.61
C LEU A 604 -22.75 -6.58 11.25
N GLN A 605 -22.81 -5.36 11.78
CA GLN A 605 -23.85 -4.39 11.47
C GLN A 605 -23.25 -3.17 10.81
N PHE A 606 -23.54 -2.99 9.51
CA PHE A 606 -23.08 -1.83 8.74
C PHE A 606 -23.56 -0.52 9.39
N ARG A 607 -22.68 0.49 9.41
CA ARG A 607 -22.95 1.81 9.98
C ARG A 607 -22.76 2.94 8.98
N SER A 608 -21.61 3.02 8.34
CA SER A 608 -21.29 4.06 7.36
C SER A 608 -20.13 3.66 6.47
N TYR A 609 -19.94 4.45 5.41
CA TYR A 609 -18.71 4.45 4.64
C TYR A 609 -17.78 5.60 5.08
N TYR A 610 -16.50 5.45 4.82
CA TYR A 610 -15.51 6.52 4.83
C TYR A 610 -14.69 6.45 3.53
N LYS A 611 -14.57 7.57 2.82
CA LYS A 611 -13.70 7.71 1.65
C LYS A 611 -12.89 8.99 1.83
N LEU A 612 -11.64 8.97 1.41
CA LEU A 612 -10.80 10.16 1.42
C LEU A 612 -11.48 11.30 0.63
N PRO A 613 -11.57 12.54 1.15
CA PRO A 613 -12.40 13.59 0.53
C PRO A 613 -11.68 14.37 -0.59
N ALA A 614 -10.54 13.89 -1.06
CA ALA A 614 -9.68 14.51 -2.08
C ALA A 614 -9.67 13.74 -3.40
N PRO A 615 -10.42 14.20 -4.42
CA PRO A 615 -10.35 13.62 -5.74
C PRO A 615 -8.92 13.66 -6.31
N GLN A 616 -8.48 12.56 -6.89
CA GLN A 616 -7.16 12.33 -7.48
C GLN A 616 -7.23 12.35 -9.02
N SER A 617 -6.09 12.56 -9.69
CA SER A 617 -5.99 12.51 -11.15
C SER A 617 -5.86 11.08 -11.69
N GLU A 618 -5.77 10.93 -13.01
CA GLU A 618 -5.56 9.62 -13.64
C GLU A 618 -4.11 9.11 -13.53
N GLN A 619 -3.16 9.96 -13.13
CA GLN A 619 -1.76 9.58 -12.80
C GLN A 619 -1.60 9.00 -11.39
N GLU A 620 -2.66 9.02 -10.59
CA GLU A 620 -2.61 8.69 -9.17
C GLU A 620 -3.38 7.39 -8.88
N ASN A 621 -2.64 6.29 -8.67
CA ASN A 621 -3.24 5.06 -8.16
C ASN A 621 -3.78 5.27 -6.74
N CYS A 622 -5.02 4.85 -6.49
CA CYS A 622 -5.68 5.18 -5.23
C CYS A 622 -6.53 4.02 -4.70
N VAL A 623 -6.05 3.43 -3.61
CA VAL A 623 -6.69 2.33 -2.88
C VAL A 623 -6.39 2.47 -1.39
N ALA A 624 -7.39 2.24 -0.54
CA ALA A 624 -7.19 2.13 0.90
C ALA A 624 -6.47 0.83 1.24
N HIS A 625 -5.37 0.93 1.99
CA HIS A 625 -4.66 -0.24 2.52
C HIS A 625 -4.96 -0.42 4.02
N ASN A 626 -4.38 -1.46 4.61
CA ASN A 626 -4.52 -1.77 6.03
C ASN A 626 -4.13 -0.57 6.92
N GLY A 627 -4.86 -0.39 8.02
CA GLY A 627 -4.65 0.73 8.96
C GLY A 627 -4.22 0.25 10.35
N SER A 628 -3.58 1.14 11.12
CA SER A 628 -3.23 0.87 12.52
C SER A 628 -3.89 1.85 13.48
N LEU A 629 -4.15 1.40 14.71
CA LEU A 629 -4.77 2.23 15.72
C LEU A 629 -3.80 3.29 16.25
N VAL A 630 -4.26 4.53 16.33
CA VAL A 630 -3.62 5.59 17.12
C VAL A 630 -4.20 5.54 18.53
N PRO A 631 -3.42 5.16 19.55
CA PRO A 631 -3.95 4.65 20.80
C PRO A 631 -4.28 5.78 21.80
N VAL A 632 -5.20 6.65 21.43
CA VAL A 632 -5.71 7.72 22.31
C VAL A 632 -6.77 7.13 23.26
N PRO A 633 -6.64 7.31 24.59
CA PRO A 633 -7.56 6.71 25.55
C PRO A 633 -9.01 7.16 25.31
N GLY A 634 -9.93 6.18 25.22
CA GLY A 634 -11.36 6.41 25.04
C GLY A 634 -11.80 6.85 23.64
N ARG A 635 -10.93 6.74 22.63
CA ARG A 635 -11.24 7.04 21.23
C ARG A 635 -10.83 5.88 20.32
N ASP A 636 -11.57 5.74 19.23
CA ASP A 636 -11.24 4.82 18.14
C ASP A 636 -10.67 5.66 16.99
N ILE A 637 -9.35 5.68 16.83
CA ILE A 637 -8.66 6.46 15.79
C ILE A 637 -7.79 5.51 14.96
N LEU A 638 -7.90 5.60 13.64
CA LEU A 638 -7.15 4.81 12.67
C LEU A 638 -6.19 5.75 11.91
N ALA A 639 -4.94 5.33 11.72
CA ALA A 639 -4.04 5.86 10.70
C ALA A 639 -3.98 4.86 9.54
N GLN A 640 -4.21 5.32 8.32
CA GLN A 640 -4.39 4.46 7.16
C GLN A 640 -3.79 5.08 5.90
N SER A 641 -3.20 4.22 5.07
CA SER A 641 -2.71 4.60 3.76
C SER A 641 -3.78 4.54 2.68
N TRP A 642 -3.69 5.44 1.70
CA TRP A 642 -4.52 5.51 0.51
C TRP A 642 -3.69 5.54 -0.79
N TYR A 643 -2.56 4.81 -0.81
CA TYR A 643 -1.57 4.84 -1.90
C TYR A 643 -1.20 6.29 -2.27
N GLN A 644 -1.36 6.72 -3.53
CA GLN A 644 -1.06 8.11 -3.92
C GLN A 644 -2.07 9.13 -3.39
N GLY A 645 -3.21 8.71 -2.84
CA GLY A 645 -4.10 9.58 -2.04
C GLY A 645 -3.57 9.89 -0.62
N GLY A 646 -2.36 9.43 -0.31
CA GLY A 646 -1.61 9.81 0.89
C GLY A 646 -1.95 8.99 2.13
N ILE A 647 -1.87 9.63 3.30
CA ILE A 647 -2.19 9.08 4.61
C ILE A 647 -3.37 9.85 5.17
N SER A 648 -4.39 9.13 5.66
CA SER A 648 -5.50 9.70 6.40
C SER A 648 -5.52 9.18 7.84
N VAL A 649 -5.79 10.08 8.78
CA VAL A 649 -6.04 9.72 10.18
C VAL A 649 -7.50 10.04 10.50
N VAL A 650 -8.26 9.01 10.86
CA VAL A 650 -9.72 9.06 10.96
C VAL A 650 -10.15 8.70 12.37
N ASP A 651 -10.93 9.59 13.00
CA ASP A 651 -11.67 9.25 14.23
C ASP A 651 -13.00 8.61 13.85
N PHE A 652 -13.17 7.35 14.24
CA PHE A 652 -14.39 6.56 14.04
C PHE A 652 -15.01 6.12 15.38
N THR A 653 -14.75 6.89 16.46
CA THR A 653 -15.37 6.68 17.78
C THR A 653 -16.90 6.66 17.68
N ASP A 654 -17.46 7.46 16.78
CA ASP A 654 -18.83 7.33 16.29
C ASP A 654 -18.82 6.59 14.94
N SER A 655 -19.21 5.31 14.95
CA SER A 655 -19.20 4.46 13.76
C SER A 655 -20.13 4.96 12.65
N SER A 656 -21.05 5.89 12.93
CA SER A 656 -21.98 6.45 11.93
C SER A 656 -21.51 7.76 11.33
N ASN A 657 -20.47 8.38 11.89
CA ASN A 657 -19.93 9.66 11.43
C ASN A 657 -18.41 9.70 11.63
N PRO A 658 -17.64 8.93 10.84
CA PRO A 658 -16.19 9.01 10.85
C PRO A 658 -15.72 10.39 10.38
N VAL A 659 -14.65 10.90 10.98
CA VAL A 659 -14.11 12.23 10.70
C VAL A 659 -12.60 12.14 10.45
N GLU A 660 -12.13 12.62 9.29
CA GLU A 660 -10.70 12.83 9.04
C GLU A 660 -10.19 13.97 9.94
N ILE A 661 -9.19 13.67 10.76
CA ILE A 661 -8.63 14.60 11.76
C ILE A 661 -7.19 15.02 11.45
N ALA A 662 -6.49 14.27 10.60
CA ALA A 662 -5.18 14.64 10.06
C ALA A 662 -4.96 13.96 8.70
N PHE A 663 -4.13 14.57 7.85
CA PHE A 663 -3.69 13.93 6.60
C PHE A 663 -2.31 14.44 6.18
N PHE A 664 -1.67 13.66 5.32
CA PHE A 664 -0.52 14.07 4.53
C PHE A 664 -0.63 13.46 3.15
N ASP A 665 -0.32 14.24 2.12
CA ASP A 665 -0.39 13.79 0.74
C ASP A 665 0.71 14.41 -0.12
N ARG A 666 1.09 13.72 -1.20
CA ARG A 666 2.02 14.20 -2.23
C ARG A 666 1.36 14.04 -3.60
N GLY A 667 1.62 14.99 -4.49
CA GLY A 667 1.22 14.86 -5.89
C GLY A 667 1.87 13.66 -6.58
N PRO A 668 1.45 13.38 -7.83
CA PRO A 668 1.82 12.17 -8.55
C PRO A 668 3.33 12.07 -8.74
N ILE A 669 3.81 10.85 -8.95
CA ILE A 669 5.24 10.60 -9.19
C ILE A 669 5.73 11.27 -10.48
N ASP A 670 4.93 11.20 -11.56
CA ASP A 670 5.20 11.84 -12.85
C ASP A 670 3.96 12.62 -13.32
N GLU A 671 4.19 13.64 -14.16
CA GLU A 671 3.13 14.54 -14.65
C GLU A 671 2.32 13.96 -15.81
N GLU A 672 2.87 12.99 -16.54
CA GLU A 672 2.26 12.42 -17.75
C GLU A 672 1.92 10.94 -17.56
N GLU A 673 2.72 10.20 -16.79
CA GLU A 673 2.59 8.76 -16.63
C GLU A 673 2.06 8.36 -15.25
N LEU A 674 1.09 7.44 -15.19
CA LEU A 674 0.75 6.77 -13.93
C LEU A 674 1.91 5.86 -13.55
N VAL A 675 2.55 6.20 -12.44
CA VAL A 675 3.62 5.40 -11.84
C VAL A 675 3.17 5.03 -10.44
N MET A 676 3.23 3.74 -10.13
CA MET A 676 2.77 3.27 -8.81
C MET A 676 3.60 3.92 -7.70
N GLY A 677 2.91 4.61 -6.79
CA GLY A 677 3.54 5.38 -5.73
C GLY A 677 2.64 5.53 -4.52
N GLY A 678 3.02 6.46 -3.65
CA GLY A 678 2.29 6.74 -2.42
C GLY A 678 2.55 5.70 -1.34
N TYR A 679 1.75 5.68 -0.29
CA TYR A 679 2.05 4.88 0.90
C TYR A 679 1.43 3.48 0.80
N TRP A 680 2.24 2.42 0.86
CA TRP A 680 1.73 1.06 1.04
C TRP A 680 1.16 0.90 2.45
N SER A 681 1.92 1.34 3.46
CA SER A 681 1.56 1.23 4.89
C SER A 681 1.84 2.54 5.62
N ALA A 682 1.06 2.84 6.65
CA ALA A 682 1.20 4.02 7.49
C ALA A 682 0.77 3.73 8.93
N TYR A 683 1.73 3.39 9.79
CA TYR A 683 1.43 2.81 11.10
C TYR A 683 1.96 3.63 12.27
N TRP A 684 1.11 3.80 13.27
CA TRP A 684 1.48 4.35 14.57
C TRP A 684 2.46 3.45 15.32
N HIS A 685 3.58 4.01 15.76
CA HIS A 685 4.53 3.41 16.69
C HIS A 685 5.26 4.48 17.51
N ASN A 686 5.29 4.34 18.84
CA ASN A 686 6.09 5.17 19.75
C ASN A 686 5.86 6.70 19.62
N GLY A 687 4.65 7.14 19.28
CA GLY A 687 4.33 8.57 19.15
C GLY A 687 4.47 9.13 17.73
N TYR A 688 4.86 8.30 16.76
CA TYR A 688 5.07 8.67 15.37
C TYR A 688 4.26 7.75 14.46
N ILE A 689 4.00 8.19 13.24
CA ILE A 689 3.47 7.34 12.17
C ILE A 689 4.61 7.06 11.20
N TYR A 690 4.89 5.78 10.92
CA TYR A 690 5.90 5.36 9.95
C TYR A 690 5.21 4.91 8.68
N GLY A 691 5.58 5.50 7.55
CA GLY A 691 5.00 5.21 6.26
C GLY A 691 6.01 4.60 5.29
N THR A 692 5.71 3.43 4.73
CA THR A 692 6.45 2.90 3.58
C THR A 692 5.87 3.46 2.30
N GLU A 693 6.61 4.33 1.64
CA GLU A 693 6.27 4.85 0.33
C GLU A 693 6.75 3.86 -0.74
N ILE A 694 5.85 3.41 -1.62
CA ILE A 694 6.02 2.35 -2.61
C ILE A 694 7.26 2.57 -3.47
N ALA A 695 7.47 3.79 -3.96
CA ALA A 695 8.52 4.18 -4.89
C ALA A 695 9.72 4.84 -4.20
N ARG A 696 9.49 5.70 -3.21
CA ARG A 696 10.45 6.65 -2.62
C ARG A 696 11.25 6.06 -1.46
N GLY A 697 10.61 5.39 -0.49
CA GLY A 697 11.31 4.85 0.69
C GLY A 697 10.50 4.86 2.00
N LEU A 698 11.11 5.32 3.09
CA LEU A 698 10.53 5.34 4.43
C LEU A 698 10.36 6.77 4.93
N ASP A 699 9.12 7.15 5.25
CA ASP A 699 8.80 8.43 5.87
C ASP A 699 8.39 8.26 7.33
N VAL A 700 8.63 9.30 8.13
CA VAL A 700 8.20 9.38 9.52
C VAL A 700 7.42 10.66 9.72
N PHE A 701 6.29 10.55 10.40
CA PHE A 701 5.37 11.64 10.67
C PHE A 701 5.11 11.81 12.14
N GLU A 702 4.83 13.04 12.54
CA GLU A 702 4.40 13.41 13.88
C GLU A 702 3.03 14.10 13.81
N LEU A 703 2.07 13.62 14.60
CA LEU A 703 0.78 14.30 14.77
C LEU A 703 0.97 15.57 15.61
N THR A 704 0.29 16.65 15.22
CA THR A 704 0.37 17.93 15.93
C THR A 704 -0.89 18.22 16.74
N PRO A 705 -0.77 18.94 17.87
CA PRO A 705 -1.93 19.42 18.61
C PRO A 705 -2.85 20.26 17.72
N SER A 706 -4.15 20.01 17.82
CA SER A 706 -5.19 20.65 17.02
C SER A 706 -6.50 20.72 17.80
N ASP A 707 -7.55 21.27 17.17
CA ASP A 707 -8.89 21.23 17.75
C ASP A 707 -9.40 19.78 17.95
N TYR A 708 -8.90 18.84 17.14
CA TYR A 708 -9.25 17.42 17.20
C TYR A 708 -8.46 16.63 18.24
N LEU A 709 -7.18 16.93 18.44
CA LEU A 709 -6.27 16.20 19.33
C LEU A 709 -5.49 17.17 20.23
N SER A 710 -5.64 17.04 21.55
CA SER A 710 -4.89 17.84 22.51
C SER A 710 -3.47 17.32 22.73
N GLU A 711 -2.60 18.15 23.31
CA GLU A 711 -1.25 17.74 23.73
C GLU A 711 -1.29 16.55 24.70
N ASN A 712 -2.27 16.50 25.62
CA ASN A 712 -2.39 15.39 26.57
C ASN A 712 -2.86 14.10 25.90
N GLU A 713 -3.72 14.17 24.88
CA GLU A 713 -4.14 12.98 24.11
C GLU A 713 -2.97 12.38 23.34
N LEU A 714 -2.16 13.22 22.68
CA LEU A 714 -0.95 12.79 21.98
C LEU A 714 0.07 12.21 22.97
N ALA A 715 0.29 12.87 24.10
CA ALA A 715 1.19 12.39 25.13
C ALA A 715 0.71 11.05 25.74
N ALA A 716 -0.59 10.90 25.97
CA ALA A 716 -1.17 9.65 26.48
C ALA A 716 -1.04 8.49 25.48
N ALA A 717 -1.22 8.76 24.17
CA ALA A 717 -1.03 7.75 23.13
C ALA A 717 0.43 7.26 23.06
N SER A 718 1.39 8.14 23.32
CA SER A 718 2.82 7.81 23.33
C SER A 718 3.28 7.04 24.57
N LEU A 719 2.46 6.92 25.63
CA LEU A 719 2.84 6.17 26.85
C LEU A 719 2.85 4.65 26.67
N LEU A 720 2.08 4.14 25.71
CA LEU A 720 1.85 2.70 25.55
C LEU A 720 3.05 1.94 24.98
N SER A 721 4.05 2.64 24.45
CA SER A 721 5.22 1.98 23.91
C SER A 721 6.49 2.24 24.70
N SER A 722 7.03 1.17 25.27
CA SER A 722 8.40 1.15 25.81
C SER A 722 9.15 -0.16 25.56
N GLY A 723 8.81 -0.93 24.49
CA GLY A 723 9.70 -2.00 24.02
C GLY A 723 9.07 -3.27 23.42
N GLY A 724 7.78 -3.27 23.08
CA GLY A 724 7.09 -4.46 22.54
C GLY A 724 7.24 -4.66 21.03
N ILE A 725 6.82 -5.83 20.56
CA ILE A 725 6.62 -6.13 19.14
C ILE A 725 5.24 -5.66 18.71
N VAL A 726 5.14 -5.00 17.56
CA VAL A 726 3.86 -4.55 16.98
C VAL A 726 3.77 -5.06 15.55
N ASN A 727 2.76 -5.88 15.30
CA ASN A 727 2.36 -6.34 13.96
C ASN A 727 0.92 -5.90 13.73
N VAL A 728 0.64 -5.12 12.69
CA VAL A 728 -0.67 -4.46 12.54
C VAL A 728 -1.81 -5.45 12.31
N GLN A 729 -1.57 -6.54 11.60
CA GLN A 729 -2.54 -7.62 11.40
C GLN A 729 -2.77 -8.48 12.66
N THR A 730 -1.95 -8.32 13.70
CA THR A 730 -2.11 -9.01 14.99
C THR A 730 -2.36 -7.99 16.10
N GLN A 731 -3.64 -7.67 16.32
CA GLN A 731 -4.03 -6.67 17.31
C GLN A 731 -4.00 -7.24 18.74
N SER A 732 -3.47 -6.44 19.66
CA SER A 732 -3.47 -6.68 21.10
C SER A 732 -4.28 -5.60 21.81
N ARG A 733 -4.78 -5.90 23.00
CA ARG A 733 -5.53 -4.92 23.77
C ARG A 733 -4.60 -3.85 24.32
N LEU A 734 -4.93 -2.60 24.02
CA LEU A 734 -4.20 -1.44 24.52
C LEU A 734 -4.79 -1.02 25.87
N GLU A 735 -3.95 -0.99 26.90
CA GLU A 735 -4.30 -0.58 28.27
C GLU A 735 -3.37 0.53 28.76
N TRP A 736 -3.94 1.70 29.04
CA TRP A 736 -3.16 2.86 29.48
C TRP A 736 -2.77 2.76 30.96
N PRO A 737 -1.55 3.19 31.34
CA PRO A 737 -1.16 3.25 32.74
C PRO A 737 -2.00 4.29 33.49
N ALA A 738 -2.18 4.09 34.79
CA ALA A 738 -2.82 5.07 35.66
C ALA A 738 -1.89 6.27 35.88
N ASP A 739 -1.89 7.20 34.92
CA ASP A 739 -0.98 8.34 34.85
C ASP A 739 -1.75 9.68 34.75
N PRO A 740 -1.28 10.76 35.41
CA PRO A 740 -1.94 12.06 35.32
C PRO A 740 -2.16 12.56 33.89
N VAL A 741 -1.26 12.26 32.95
CA VAL A 741 -1.43 12.65 31.54
C VAL A 741 -2.64 11.97 30.91
N VAL A 742 -2.89 10.70 31.22
CA VAL A 742 -4.08 9.95 30.76
C VAL A 742 -5.36 10.56 31.34
N ALA A 743 -5.35 10.94 32.62
CA ALA A 743 -6.49 11.63 33.22
C ALA A 743 -6.75 13.01 32.57
N ARG A 744 -5.69 13.75 32.21
CA ARG A 744 -5.82 15.02 31.46
C ARG A 744 -6.36 14.80 30.05
N ALA A 745 -5.97 13.72 29.36
CA ALA A 745 -6.52 13.39 28.05
C ALA A 745 -8.05 13.18 28.10
N TYR A 746 -8.55 12.42 29.07
CA TYR A 746 -10.01 12.28 29.28
C TYR A 746 -10.68 13.61 29.64
N LEU A 747 -10.04 14.43 30.49
CA LEU A 747 -10.56 15.75 30.84
C LEU A 747 -10.70 16.65 29.60
N ASP A 748 -9.68 16.71 28.74
CA ASP A 748 -9.70 17.50 27.51
C ASP A 748 -10.84 17.06 26.58
N GLN A 749 -11.06 15.75 26.45
CA GLN A 749 -12.17 15.21 25.66
C GLN A 749 -13.55 15.58 26.22
N LEU A 750 -13.73 15.51 27.54
CA LEU A 750 -14.98 15.88 28.22
C LEU A 750 -15.25 17.39 28.14
N GLN A 751 -14.21 18.22 28.22
CA GLN A 751 -14.30 19.66 28.04
C GLN A 751 -14.64 20.04 26.59
N ARG A 752 -13.99 19.42 25.60
CA ARG A 752 -14.30 19.62 24.18
C ARG A 752 -15.73 19.23 23.84
N SER A 753 -16.25 18.20 24.48
CA SER A 753 -17.66 17.79 24.33
C SER A 753 -18.64 18.63 25.17
N ASN A 754 -18.13 19.57 25.98
CA ASN A 754 -18.91 20.42 26.89
C ASN A 754 -19.86 19.63 27.82
N VAL A 755 -19.40 18.48 28.33
CA VAL A 755 -20.20 17.60 29.21
C VAL A 755 -19.79 17.62 30.68
N ILE A 756 -18.65 18.26 31.00
CA ILE A 756 -18.12 18.35 32.37
C ILE A 756 -18.36 19.74 32.99
N ASP A 757 -18.71 19.76 34.28
CA ASP A 757 -18.81 21.01 35.06
C ASP A 757 -17.45 21.69 35.23
N ALA A 758 -17.41 23.01 35.04
CA ALA A 758 -16.19 23.80 35.10
C ALA A 758 -15.51 23.77 36.49
N GLY A 759 -16.30 23.67 37.57
CA GLY A 759 -15.79 23.54 38.93
C GLY A 759 -15.13 22.18 39.17
N LEU A 760 -15.75 21.09 38.69
CA LEU A 760 -15.16 19.75 38.73
C LEU A 760 -13.88 19.66 37.90
N ALA A 761 -13.87 20.25 36.69
CA ALA A 761 -12.67 20.31 35.85
C ALA A 761 -11.51 21.06 36.53
N ALA A 762 -11.79 22.19 37.18
CA ALA A 762 -10.78 22.94 37.93
C ALA A 762 -10.25 22.12 39.13
N ALA A 763 -11.15 21.51 39.91
CA ALA A 763 -10.76 20.67 41.05
C ALA A 763 -9.90 19.47 40.63
N LEU A 764 -10.20 18.86 39.47
CA LEU A 764 -9.40 17.79 38.91
C LEU A 764 -8.00 18.26 38.52
N ASN A 765 -7.88 19.40 37.83
CA ASN A 765 -6.58 19.95 37.47
C ASN A 765 -5.68 20.21 38.70
N ASP A 766 -6.25 20.76 39.77
CA ASP A 766 -5.55 21.01 41.04
C ASP A 766 -5.10 19.70 41.72
N ALA A 767 -5.95 18.67 41.70
CA ALA A 767 -5.63 17.37 42.25
C ALA A 767 -4.52 16.65 41.44
N LEU A 768 -4.59 16.70 40.11
CA LEU A 768 -3.58 16.13 39.22
C LEU A 768 -2.23 16.85 39.36
N ALA A 769 -2.21 18.18 39.52
CA ALA A 769 -0.97 18.92 39.75
C ALA A 769 -0.28 18.52 41.07
N GLN A 770 -1.05 18.26 42.13
CA GLN A 770 -0.51 17.72 43.38
C GLN A 770 -0.01 16.28 43.22
N ALA A 771 -0.73 15.45 42.46
CA ALA A 771 -0.35 14.08 42.15
C ALA A 771 0.96 14.02 41.35
N ASP A 772 1.10 14.83 40.31
CA ASP A 772 2.31 14.97 39.49
C ASP A 772 3.53 15.27 40.37
N SER A 773 3.43 16.26 41.25
CA SER A 773 4.53 16.64 42.15
C SER A 773 4.90 15.52 43.14
N ALA A 774 3.91 14.78 43.64
CA ALA A 774 4.12 13.67 44.57
C ALA A 774 4.77 12.47 43.86
N LEU A 775 4.28 12.09 42.68
CA LEU A 775 4.82 11.00 41.86
C LEU A 775 6.28 11.27 41.45
N GLN A 776 6.58 12.47 40.96
CA GLN A 776 7.95 12.86 40.58
C GLN A 776 8.93 12.83 41.75
N SER A 777 8.45 13.12 42.96
CA SER A 777 9.28 13.10 44.17
C SER A 777 9.33 11.73 44.86
N GLY A 778 8.58 10.74 44.35
CA GLY A 778 8.47 9.39 44.95
C GLY A 778 7.86 9.39 46.34
N ASN A 779 7.08 10.42 46.70
CA ASN A 779 6.49 10.57 48.02
C ASN A 779 5.01 10.18 48.03
N SER A 780 4.58 9.52 49.09
CA SER A 780 3.15 9.36 49.39
C SER A 780 2.50 10.72 49.66
N ASN A 781 1.25 10.91 49.23
CA ASN A 781 0.49 12.13 49.53
C ASN A 781 -0.98 11.82 49.87
N ALA A 782 -1.27 11.66 51.15
CA ALA A 782 -2.59 11.28 51.64
C ALA A 782 -3.71 12.28 51.25
N ASP A 783 -3.40 13.58 51.18
CA ASP A 783 -4.38 14.60 50.77
C ASP A 783 -4.72 14.46 49.29
N ALA A 784 -3.72 14.25 48.43
CA ALA A 784 -3.92 14.00 47.01
C ALA A 784 -4.70 12.68 46.78
N VAL A 785 -4.37 11.61 47.52
CA VAL A 785 -5.09 10.32 47.46
C VAL A 785 -6.57 10.51 47.77
N GLN A 786 -6.91 11.24 48.84
CA GLN A 786 -8.30 11.48 49.21
C GLN A 786 -9.04 12.35 48.19
N GLN A 787 -8.39 13.39 47.65
CA GLN A 787 -8.97 14.25 46.62
C GLN A 787 -9.27 13.46 45.34
N LEU A 788 -8.29 12.69 44.84
CA LEU A 788 -8.44 11.85 43.65
C LEU A 788 -9.55 10.82 43.83
N SER A 789 -9.61 10.13 44.98
CA SER A 789 -10.65 9.13 45.25
C SER A 789 -12.05 9.74 45.29
N ASN A 790 -12.21 10.93 45.86
CA ASN A 790 -13.49 11.64 45.89
C ASN A 790 -13.93 12.10 44.48
N LEU A 791 -12.98 12.56 43.66
CA LEU A 791 -13.23 12.92 42.28
C LEU A 791 -13.59 11.69 41.44
N ALA A 792 -12.87 10.58 41.60
CA ALA A 792 -13.16 9.32 40.94
C ALA A 792 -14.61 8.86 41.20
N ALA A 793 -15.05 8.85 42.46
CA ALA A 793 -16.43 8.53 42.82
C ALA A 793 -17.45 9.49 42.17
N SER A 794 -17.11 10.78 42.07
CA SER A 794 -17.96 11.78 41.42
C SER A 794 -18.08 11.53 39.91
N PHE A 795 -16.98 11.19 39.23
CA PHE A 795 -16.98 10.88 37.81
C PHE A 795 -17.63 9.53 37.49
N ALA A 796 -17.47 8.52 38.34
CA ALA A 796 -18.20 7.26 38.23
C ALA A 796 -19.73 7.48 38.36
N SER A 797 -20.15 8.39 39.24
CA SER A 797 -21.56 8.80 39.30
C SER A 797 -22.01 9.49 38.01
N ALA A 798 -21.22 10.42 37.46
CA ALA A 798 -21.54 11.09 36.20
C ALA A 798 -21.58 10.12 35.01
N ALA A 799 -20.78 9.06 35.04
CA ALA A 799 -20.82 8.00 34.04
C ALA A 799 -22.16 7.25 34.02
N ASN A 800 -22.75 6.98 35.19
CA ASN A 800 -24.06 6.32 35.30
C ASN A 800 -25.21 7.17 34.73
N ASP A 801 -25.06 8.50 34.74
CA ASP A 801 -26.01 9.45 34.17
C ASP A 801 -25.76 9.73 32.67
N SER A 802 -24.72 9.13 32.10
CA SER A 802 -24.27 9.33 30.71
C SER A 802 -24.46 8.07 29.85
N SER A 803 -24.23 8.16 28.55
CA SER A 803 -24.24 7.01 27.63
C SER A 803 -23.16 7.12 26.55
N GLY A 804 -22.90 6.03 25.83
CA GLY A 804 -21.98 5.99 24.70
C GLY A 804 -20.55 6.40 25.05
N ALA A 805 -19.91 7.19 24.17
CA ALA A 805 -18.53 7.64 24.36
C ALA A 805 -18.33 8.47 25.64
N THR A 806 -19.30 9.32 26.02
CA THR A 806 -19.22 10.13 27.25
C THR A 806 -19.18 9.26 28.51
N GLN A 807 -20.01 8.22 28.57
CA GLN A 807 -19.98 7.28 29.69
C GLN A 807 -18.63 6.54 29.77
N ARG A 808 -18.11 6.07 28.63
CA ARG A 808 -16.79 5.41 28.57
C ARG A 808 -15.68 6.33 29.06
N ARG A 809 -15.67 7.60 28.64
CA ARG A 809 -14.67 8.60 29.07
C ARG A 809 -14.75 8.89 30.57
N TYR A 810 -15.95 9.01 31.14
CA TYR A 810 -16.09 9.19 32.59
C TYR A 810 -15.63 7.97 33.39
N ASN A 811 -15.96 6.75 32.95
CA ASN A 811 -15.48 5.52 33.57
C ASN A 811 -13.96 5.43 33.49
N GLY A 812 -13.38 5.61 32.29
CA GLY A 812 -11.93 5.59 32.09
C GLY A 812 -11.20 6.65 32.93
N LEU A 813 -11.77 7.85 33.06
CA LEU A 813 -11.24 8.88 33.95
C LEU A 813 -11.31 8.45 35.42
N ALA A 814 -12.44 7.94 35.88
CA ALA A 814 -12.60 7.49 37.27
C ALA A 814 -11.58 6.38 37.62
N ASP A 815 -11.47 5.35 36.77
CA ASP A 815 -10.54 4.24 36.94
C ASP A 815 -9.08 4.72 36.96
N THR A 816 -8.73 5.65 36.06
CA THR A 816 -7.39 6.26 36.02
C THR A 816 -7.07 6.98 37.32
N LEU A 817 -8.02 7.75 37.89
CA LEU A 817 -7.82 8.48 39.14
C LEU A 817 -7.67 7.56 40.34
N GLU A 818 -8.44 6.46 40.41
CA GLU A 818 -8.27 5.44 41.44
C GLU A 818 -6.88 4.79 41.35
N GLY A 819 -6.42 4.48 40.14
CA GLY A 819 -5.08 3.93 39.91
C GLY A 819 -3.96 4.90 40.32
N ILE A 820 -4.10 6.20 40.01
CA ILE A 820 -3.13 7.22 40.45
C ILE A 820 -3.14 7.33 41.98
N ALA A 821 -4.33 7.33 42.60
CA ALA A 821 -4.45 7.36 44.06
C ALA A 821 -3.78 6.14 44.71
N ALA A 822 -3.91 4.95 44.12
CA ALA A 822 -3.23 3.74 44.61
C ALA A 822 -1.69 3.85 44.51
N ARG A 823 -1.15 4.46 43.44
CA ARG A 823 0.29 4.70 43.28
C ARG A 823 0.88 5.70 44.29
N LEU A 824 0.03 6.54 44.91
CA LEU A 824 0.42 7.58 45.86
C LEU A 824 0.26 7.19 47.33
N GLN A 825 -0.19 5.97 47.61
CA GLN A 825 -0.23 5.37 48.95
C GLN A 825 1.16 4.83 49.32
#